data_AF-A0A3D0LDN4-F1
#
_entry.id   AF-A0A3D0LDN4-F1
#
_cell.length_a   1.000
_cell.length_b   1.000
_cell.length_c   1.000
_cell.angle_alpha   90.00
_cell.angle_beta   90.00
_cell.angle_gamma   90.00
#
_symmetry.space_group_name_H-M   'P 1'
#
loop_
_entity.id
_entity.type
_entity.pdbx_description
1 polymer ?
#
loop_
_entity_poly.entity_id
_entity_poly.type
_entity_poly.pdbx_seq_one_letter_code
_entity_poly.pdbx_strand_id
1 'polypeptide(L)'
;AEELEQVKQFNTQLDAINKTFREEWKKDEPTEKYEESRKEKSNLEEQLYTVFLKAAERNPRAWEYAPSNLPVWIQCTGSIPTLDQFLRANGDQLGLIDKIKLLKRRMVSMKAKVNEKEAEKLVDAPEGHVEGIEVISENENAAYLDGLKQNSFQTSGAGCWSASMQLQLQSRGVKNVSQLDIRSFRPNYKASEIKEKIAPDVQQMLDKKAFAKLKNKINPKAQENFDILESDTTNNLMDRGDAFLRMAPDSMLKGVEIAAYDNDIRLMGITREEYRNRAKNIIRKNILHAINEDKAPVSFLSGGHYITVIGIDEHNRIKYKDSYKREKNADPDMTYVASLDSFLGKIVSVNTRPLRMEWSAEMKLSQDGKKLYGVPNGYMTVSDDGKVLMPDKVNEEEEITAGYPNCEGHYVRRRYGSDSVDVEKTREETLRNGGIKMTEMVYLPKQLNMNILRSKASKRSPEEEKRLQDMTKSFYNVDMSPGAGYTTLDEINAAYNADDSVFKQGLLDAIASEKENMTHRIESSLAGNPPVPVRATSSTRAYDRYINGLYKNEDITKASTFQCKTYLAKLIAASTLKADGKKFDQKAVEQMSKSILEYTSLGELKLDDMKKFLTNANRIQSADMIREAVKIDLFGVKPKYFEAYKKEMKLLSENMLTKQGRSREYQNLYDAVKAASEIDLTQGDAAVKIADANKKVIDAVMKYTDGKEKVRTTTSGKDRFDNAIDAMSIVSAFAPATYKQYANELVSRINKARGIDKLTNAERQKRTDLVIMNSYGGERAKNRSNELAKKAQKKVAKAPAKG
;
A
#
# COMPACT_ATOMS: atom_id res chain seq x y z
N ALA A 1 33.58 31.00 -9.51
CA ALA A 1 34.31 31.94 -10.39
C ALA A 1 35.47 31.21 -11.07
N GLU A 2 36.40 30.65 -10.31
CA GLU A 2 37.57 29.89 -10.82
C GLU A 2 37.21 28.71 -11.74
N GLU A 3 36.26 27.86 -11.36
CA GLU A 3 35.83 26.72 -12.20
C GLU A 3 35.13 27.16 -13.49
N LEU A 4 34.40 28.27 -13.46
CA LEU A 4 33.77 28.84 -14.65
C LEU A 4 34.83 29.34 -15.63
N GLU A 5 35.95 29.85 -15.11
CA GLU A 5 37.08 30.29 -15.91
C GLU A 5 37.84 29.10 -16.51
N GLN A 6 38.06 28.03 -15.74
CA GLN A 6 38.63 26.77 -16.25
C GLN A 6 37.76 26.17 -17.37
N VAL A 7 36.43 26.17 -17.21
CA VAL A 7 35.49 25.74 -18.24
C VAL A 7 35.64 26.56 -19.54
N LYS A 8 35.73 27.89 -19.44
CA LYS A 8 35.93 28.75 -20.61
C LYS A 8 37.26 28.48 -21.31
N GLN A 9 38.33 28.27 -20.53
CA GLN A 9 39.65 27.94 -21.05
C GLN A 9 39.64 26.62 -21.83
N PHE A 10 39.07 25.57 -21.24
CA PHE A 10 38.94 24.27 -21.91
C PHE A 10 38.04 24.33 -23.15
N ASN A 11 36.92 25.06 -23.11
CA ASN A 11 36.09 25.25 -24.31
C ASN A 11 36.86 25.97 -25.42
N THR A 12 37.65 26.98 -25.08
CA THR A 12 38.50 27.70 -26.06
C THR A 12 39.53 26.75 -26.69
N GLN A 13 40.14 25.85 -25.90
CA GLN A 13 41.08 24.84 -26.39
C GLN A 13 40.38 23.79 -27.27
N LEU A 14 39.18 23.34 -26.89
CA LEU A 14 38.38 22.41 -27.69
C LEU A 14 37.93 23.02 -29.01
N ASP A 15 37.56 24.30 -29.03
CA ASP A 15 37.20 25.01 -30.26
C ASP A 15 38.39 25.08 -31.23
N ALA A 16 39.59 25.32 -30.71
CA ALA A 16 40.82 25.29 -31.50
C ALA A 16 41.09 23.90 -32.10
N ILE A 17 40.96 22.83 -31.31
CA ILE A 17 41.16 21.46 -31.79
C ILE A 17 40.08 21.06 -32.80
N ASN A 18 38.81 21.40 -32.55
CA ASN A 18 37.71 21.15 -33.48
C ASN A 18 37.92 21.85 -34.82
N LYS A 19 38.51 23.05 -34.82
CA LYS A 19 38.91 23.72 -36.06
C LYS A 19 39.97 22.92 -36.81
N THR A 20 41.01 22.43 -36.13
CA THR A 20 42.03 21.54 -36.72
C THR A 20 41.42 20.26 -37.28
N PHE A 21 40.47 19.64 -36.58
CA PHE A 21 39.72 18.48 -37.09
C PHE A 21 38.99 18.78 -38.41
N ARG A 22 38.32 19.93 -38.53
CA ARG A 22 37.61 20.31 -39.77
C ARG A 22 38.56 20.57 -40.93
N GLU A 23 39.78 21.01 -40.65
CA GLU A 23 40.83 21.22 -41.65
C GLU A 23 41.46 19.90 -42.10
N GLU A 24 41.72 18.98 -41.17
CA GLU A 24 42.29 17.66 -41.45
C GLU A 24 41.28 16.68 -42.07
N TRP A 25 39.99 16.75 -41.73
CA TRP A 25 38.92 15.90 -42.31
C TRP A 25 38.74 16.06 -43.82
N LYS A 26 39.25 17.15 -44.41
CA LYS A 26 39.23 17.38 -45.86
C LYS A 26 40.31 16.60 -46.61
N LYS A 27 41.18 15.88 -45.91
CA LYS A 27 42.25 15.07 -46.48
C LYS A 27 41.79 13.61 -46.57
N ASP A 28 42.20 12.90 -47.62
CA ASP A 28 41.73 11.54 -47.92
C ASP A 28 42.23 10.47 -46.92
N GLU A 29 43.28 10.77 -46.14
CA GLU A 29 43.81 9.87 -45.11
C GLU A 29 44.05 10.59 -43.76
N PRO A 30 43.83 9.92 -42.61
CA PRO A 30 44.10 10.48 -41.29
C PRO A 30 45.59 10.76 -41.11
N THR A 31 45.94 12.02 -40.85
CA THR A 31 47.33 12.42 -40.58
C THR A 31 47.74 12.10 -39.14
N GLU A 32 49.03 12.02 -38.84
CA GLU A 32 49.54 11.91 -37.46
C GLU A 32 48.98 13.02 -36.56
N LYS A 33 48.89 14.24 -37.12
CA LYS A 33 48.28 15.41 -36.49
C LYS A 33 46.80 15.21 -36.14
N TYR A 34 46.06 14.43 -36.94
CA TYR A 34 44.67 14.07 -36.64
C TYR A 34 44.58 13.15 -35.42
N GLU A 35 45.42 12.11 -35.33
CA GLU A 35 45.44 11.20 -34.18
C GLU A 35 45.94 11.86 -32.89
N GLU A 36 46.92 12.77 -32.98
CA GLU A 36 47.36 13.59 -31.84
C GLU A 36 46.24 14.52 -31.36
N SER A 37 45.61 15.27 -32.28
CA SER A 37 44.48 16.14 -31.97
C SER A 37 43.31 15.36 -31.36
N ARG A 38 43.11 14.11 -31.78
CA ARG A 38 42.08 13.22 -31.22
C ARG A 38 42.35 12.83 -29.78
N LYS A 39 43.60 12.46 -29.44
CA LYS A 39 44.00 12.16 -28.06
C LYS A 39 43.90 13.41 -27.18
N GLU A 40 44.37 14.55 -27.68
CA GLU A 40 44.31 15.82 -26.97
C GLU A 40 42.86 16.26 -26.70
N LYS A 41 41.99 16.18 -27.71
CA LYS A 41 40.54 16.41 -27.55
C LYS A 41 39.94 15.52 -26.47
N SER A 42 40.24 14.22 -26.50
CA SER A 42 39.72 13.26 -25.50
C SER A 42 40.16 13.63 -24.08
N ASN A 43 41.41 14.03 -23.90
CA ASN A 43 41.95 14.44 -22.60
C ASN A 43 41.31 15.75 -22.10
N LEU A 44 41.16 16.74 -22.98
CA LEU A 44 40.50 18.01 -22.64
C LEU A 44 39.01 17.84 -22.34
N GLU A 45 38.32 16.97 -23.08
CA GLU A 45 36.93 16.60 -22.78
C GLU A 45 36.82 15.95 -21.40
N GLU A 46 37.78 15.10 -21.00
CA GLU A 46 37.85 14.48 -19.67
C GLU A 46 38.15 15.47 -18.54
N GLN A 47 39.06 16.43 -18.78
CA GLN A 47 39.37 17.50 -17.83
C GLN A 47 38.20 18.48 -17.64
N LEU A 48 37.61 18.93 -18.75
CA LEU A 48 36.42 19.77 -18.77
C LEU A 48 35.28 19.07 -18.02
N TYR A 49 35.08 17.79 -18.31
CA TYR A 49 34.12 16.95 -17.64
C TYR A 49 34.36 16.84 -16.12
N THR A 50 35.62 16.67 -15.70
CA THR A 50 36.00 16.60 -14.28
C THR A 50 35.69 17.90 -13.55
N VAL A 51 36.04 19.06 -14.14
CA VAL A 51 35.73 20.38 -13.55
C VAL A 51 34.22 20.60 -13.49
N PHE A 52 33.49 20.23 -14.54
CA PHE A 52 32.03 20.33 -14.54
C PHE A 52 31.37 19.44 -13.48
N LEU A 53 31.82 18.21 -13.30
CA LEU A 53 31.29 17.32 -12.25
C LEU A 53 31.53 17.87 -10.85
N LYS A 54 32.74 18.38 -10.58
CA LYS A 54 33.05 19.01 -9.28
C LYS A 54 32.12 20.20 -9.00
N ALA A 55 31.84 21.03 -10.01
CA ALA A 55 30.91 22.13 -9.88
C ALA A 55 29.46 21.65 -9.69
N ALA A 56 29.05 20.62 -10.44
CA ALA A 56 27.74 19.99 -10.38
C ALA A 56 27.46 19.32 -9.02
N GLU A 57 28.50 18.80 -8.36
CA GLU A 57 28.42 18.18 -7.03
C GLU A 57 28.24 19.20 -5.90
N ARG A 58 28.72 20.45 -6.06
CA ARG A 58 28.52 21.52 -5.06
C ARG A 58 27.09 22.01 -4.98
N ASN A 59 26.36 21.97 -6.11
CA ASN A 59 24.95 22.33 -6.15
C ASN A 59 24.16 21.39 -7.07
N PRO A 60 23.90 20.14 -6.64
CA PRO A 60 23.21 19.15 -7.47
C PRO A 60 21.85 19.63 -7.98
N ARG A 61 21.14 20.40 -7.14
CA ARG A 61 19.83 20.98 -7.46
C ARG A 61 19.83 21.90 -8.67
N ALA A 62 20.94 22.58 -8.97
CA ALA A 62 21.01 23.54 -10.07
C ALA A 62 20.83 22.90 -11.45
N TRP A 63 21.08 21.60 -11.58
CA TRP A 63 21.02 20.91 -12.87
C TRP A 63 20.14 19.64 -12.82
N GLU A 64 20.05 18.94 -11.68
CA GLU A 64 19.32 17.66 -11.57
C GLU A 64 17.84 17.82 -11.94
N TYR A 65 17.17 18.82 -11.35
CA TYR A 65 15.75 19.13 -11.60
C TYR A 65 15.54 20.25 -12.61
N ALA A 66 16.61 20.71 -13.25
CA ALA A 66 16.48 21.71 -14.29
C ALA A 66 15.75 21.09 -15.50
N PRO A 67 14.86 21.84 -16.16
CA PRO A 67 14.19 21.38 -17.37
C PRO A 67 15.19 20.86 -18.39
N SER A 68 14.87 19.74 -19.02
CA SER A 68 15.71 19.08 -20.02
C SER A 68 15.02 19.11 -21.38
N ASN A 69 15.79 19.39 -22.44
CA ASN A 69 15.30 19.31 -23.82
C ASN A 69 15.63 17.95 -24.45
N LEU A 70 16.20 17.03 -23.68
CA LEU A 70 16.53 15.69 -24.14
C LEU A 70 15.25 14.90 -24.48
N PRO A 71 15.27 14.05 -25.52
CA PRO A 71 14.22 13.06 -25.70
C PRO A 71 14.01 12.20 -24.45
N VAL A 72 12.77 11.93 -24.06
CA VAL A 72 12.48 11.14 -22.84
C VAL A 72 13.21 9.80 -22.80
N TRP A 73 13.34 9.14 -23.95
CA TRP A 73 14.06 7.86 -24.02
C TRP A 73 15.55 7.95 -23.69
N ILE A 74 16.21 9.07 -23.99
CA ILE A 74 17.61 9.28 -23.59
C ILE A 74 17.69 9.75 -22.13
N GLN A 75 16.63 10.40 -21.62
CA GLN A 75 16.56 10.77 -20.20
C GLN A 75 16.45 9.55 -19.28
N CYS A 76 15.73 8.52 -19.70
CA CYS A 76 15.48 7.35 -18.88
C CYS A 76 16.55 6.25 -18.97
N THR A 77 17.52 6.30 -19.90
CA THR A 77 18.45 5.18 -20.12
C THR A 77 19.81 5.39 -19.45
N GLY A 78 20.34 4.32 -18.85
CA GLY A 78 21.72 4.23 -18.36
C GLY A 78 22.66 3.48 -19.30
N SER A 79 22.18 3.07 -20.49
CA SER A 79 22.97 2.31 -21.46
C SER A 79 24.18 3.12 -21.95
N ILE A 80 25.39 2.74 -21.50
CA ILE A 80 26.64 3.44 -21.85
C ILE A 80 26.82 3.56 -23.37
N PRO A 81 26.65 2.49 -24.20
CA PRO A 81 26.79 2.62 -25.64
C PRO A 81 25.79 3.63 -26.25
N THR A 82 24.56 3.65 -25.74
CA THR A 82 23.51 4.56 -26.20
C THR A 82 23.82 6.01 -25.82
N LEU A 83 24.25 6.25 -24.58
CA LEU A 83 24.66 7.57 -24.10
C LEU A 83 25.87 8.08 -24.89
N ASP A 84 26.88 7.24 -25.13
CA ASP A 84 28.09 7.59 -25.87
C ASP A 84 27.81 7.91 -27.33
N GLN A 85 26.90 7.16 -27.96
CA GLN A 85 26.46 7.43 -29.32
C GLN A 85 25.71 8.78 -29.38
N PHE A 86 24.82 9.02 -28.43
CA PHE A 86 24.03 10.26 -28.41
C PHE A 86 24.89 11.49 -28.16
N LEU A 87 25.81 11.41 -27.20
CA LEU A 87 26.78 12.47 -26.89
C LEU A 87 27.70 12.75 -28.08
N ARG A 88 28.15 11.73 -28.81
CA ARG A 88 28.96 11.92 -30.04
C ARG A 88 28.17 12.59 -31.16
N ALA A 89 26.90 12.22 -31.35
CA ALA A 89 26.10 12.73 -32.45
C ALA A 89 25.52 14.14 -32.20
N ASN A 90 25.23 14.48 -30.94
CA ASN A 90 24.50 15.70 -30.60
C ASN A 90 25.22 16.59 -29.58
N GLY A 91 26.34 16.16 -28.99
CA GLY A 91 26.95 16.78 -27.82
C GLY A 91 27.27 18.26 -27.96
N ASP A 92 27.63 18.72 -29.16
CA ASP A 92 27.92 20.12 -29.47
C ASP A 92 26.66 21.00 -29.50
N GLN A 93 25.48 20.40 -29.71
CA GLN A 93 24.19 21.08 -29.76
C GLN A 93 23.44 21.03 -28.42
N LEU A 94 23.91 20.21 -27.47
CA LEU A 94 23.25 20.08 -26.18
C LEU A 94 23.53 21.30 -25.31
N GLY A 95 22.47 21.79 -24.66
CA GLY A 95 22.62 22.74 -23.56
C GLY A 95 23.47 22.13 -22.44
N LEU A 96 24.14 22.98 -21.68
CA LEU A 96 25.07 22.55 -20.61
C LEU A 96 24.42 21.57 -19.61
N ILE A 97 23.18 21.86 -19.18
CA ILE A 97 22.42 21.02 -18.25
C ILE A 97 22.20 19.60 -18.81
N ASP A 98 21.78 19.50 -20.07
CA ASP A 98 21.50 18.22 -20.72
C ASP A 98 22.79 17.40 -20.87
N LYS A 99 23.89 18.05 -21.24
CA LYS A 99 25.22 17.44 -21.31
C LYS A 99 25.67 16.91 -19.94
N ILE A 100 25.48 17.68 -18.86
CA ILE A 100 25.79 17.26 -17.49
C ILE A 100 24.97 16.04 -17.08
N LYS A 101 23.65 16.05 -17.32
CA LYS A 101 22.75 14.92 -16.98
C LYS A 101 23.22 13.62 -17.63
N LEU A 102 23.49 13.64 -18.94
CA LEU A 102 23.94 12.45 -19.68
C LEU A 102 25.31 11.95 -19.20
N LEU A 103 26.26 12.85 -19.00
CA LEU A 103 27.60 12.49 -18.55
C LEU A 103 27.59 11.90 -17.13
N LYS A 104 26.82 12.49 -16.20
CA LYS A 104 26.66 11.93 -14.85
C LYS A 104 26.00 10.55 -14.88
N ARG A 105 24.94 10.35 -15.68
CA ARG A 105 24.32 9.02 -15.88
C ARG A 105 25.33 7.98 -16.37
N ARG A 106 26.10 8.33 -17.41
CA ARG A 106 27.17 7.47 -17.94
C ARG A 106 28.16 7.06 -16.85
N MET A 107 28.62 8.00 -16.04
CA MET A 107 29.55 7.74 -14.93
C MET A 107 28.98 6.78 -13.91
N VAL A 108 27.72 6.98 -13.51
CA VAL A 108 27.06 6.12 -12.55
C VAL A 108 26.93 4.70 -13.09
N SER A 109 26.56 4.55 -14.37
CA SER A 109 26.53 3.23 -15.03
C SER A 109 27.91 2.58 -15.09
N MET A 110 28.99 3.35 -15.27
CA MET A 110 30.35 2.81 -15.19
C MET A 110 30.72 2.39 -13.77
N LYS A 111 30.35 3.19 -12.76
CA LYS A 111 30.57 2.87 -11.34
C LYS A 111 29.86 1.56 -10.94
N ALA A 112 28.63 1.35 -11.40
CA ALA A 112 27.93 0.07 -11.21
C ALA A 112 28.72 -1.13 -11.79
N LYS A 113 29.28 -1.01 -13.00
CA LYS A 113 30.14 -2.06 -13.59
C LYS A 113 31.44 -2.28 -12.82
N VAL A 114 32.01 -1.22 -12.24
CA VAL A 114 33.20 -1.35 -11.37
C VAL A 114 32.85 -2.16 -10.14
N ASN A 115 31.74 -1.82 -9.46
CA ASN A 115 31.27 -2.55 -8.28
C ASN A 115 30.96 -4.02 -8.60
N GLU A 116 30.38 -4.30 -9.76
CA GLU A 116 30.15 -5.68 -10.24
C GLU A 116 31.45 -6.46 -10.41
N LYS A 117 32.45 -5.89 -11.06
CA LYS A 117 33.78 -6.51 -11.19
C LYS A 117 34.49 -6.67 -9.86
N GLU A 118 34.32 -5.73 -8.93
CA GLU A 118 34.88 -5.84 -7.58
C GLU A 118 34.23 -7.00 -6.81
N ALA A 119 32.91 -7.14 -6.89
CA ALA A 119 32.19 -8.28 -6.32
C ALA A 119 32.65 -9.62 -6.92
N GLU A 120 32.88 -9.68 -8.23
CA GLU A 120 33.40 -10.89 -8.90
C GLU A 120 34.83 -11.23 -8.45
N LYS A 121 35.70 -10.25 -8.23
CA LYS A 121 37.06 -10.52 -7.74
C LYS A 121 37.09 -11.12 -6.33
N LEU A 122 36.09 -10.84 -5.52
CA LEU A 122 35.98 -11.34 -4.15
C LEU A 122 35.50 -12.80 -4.09
N VAL A 123 35.00 -13.34 -5.21
CA VAL A 123 34.57 -14.74 -5.34
C VAL A 123 35.69 -15.71 -4.99
N ASP A 124 36.93 -15.39 -5.39
CA ASP A 124 38.10 -16.25 -5.20
C ASP A 124 38.92 -15.92 -3.94
N ALA A 125 38.57 -14.83 -3.23
CA ALA A 125 39.26 -14.47 -2.00
C ALA A 125 39.01 -15.54 -0.92
N PRO A 126 40.07 -16.04 -0.24
CA PRO A 126 39.93 -17.07 0.80
C PRO A 126 39.07 -16.61 1.98
N GLU A 127 39.06 -15.30 2.27
CA GLU A 127 38.20 -14.70 3.29
C GLU A 127 36.86 -14.21 2.73
N GLY A 128 36.68 -14.17 1.40
CA GLY A 128 35.41 -13.87 0.72
C GLY A 128 34.70 -12.55 1.09
N HIS A 129 35.32 -11.69 1.89
CA HIS A 129 34.63 -10.60 2.58
C HIS A 129 35.13 -9.23 2.16
N VAL A 130 34.18 -8.41 1.69
CA VAL A 130 34.27 -6.96 1.92
C VAL A 130 34.19 -6.75 3.43
N GLU A 131 35.05 -5.90 3.99
CA GLU A 131 34.98 -5.51 5.40
C GLU A 131 33.54 -5.05 5.73
N GLY A 132 32.79 -5.96 6.37
CA GLY A 132 31.38 -5.77 6.65
C GLY A 132 31.19 -4.69 7.70
N ILE A 133 29.96 -4.19 7.81
CA ILE A 133 29.61 -3.31 8.92
C ILE A 133 29.68 -4.10 10.24
N GLU A 134 30.24 -3.50 11.29
CA GLU A 134 30.31 -4.13 12.60
C GLU A 134 28.93 -4.12 13.26
N VAL A 135 28.52 -5.27 13.79
CA VAL A 135 27.31 -5.41 14.59
C VAL A 135 27.71 -5.50 16.05
N ILE A 136 27.29 -4.51 16.85
CA ILE A 136 27.48 -4.52 18.28
C ILE A 136 26.17 -4.99 18.91
N SER A 137 26.19 -6.21 19.44
CA SER A 137 25.05 -6.83 20.11
C SER A 137 25.31 -6.88 21.62
N GLU A 138 24.46 -6.21 22.40
CA GLU A 138 24.52 -6.24 23.87
C GLU A 138 23.80 -7.49 24.39
N ASN A 139 22.71 -7.89 23.72
CA ASN A 139 21.93 -9.11 23.98
C ASN A 139 21.00 -9.43 22.79
N GLU A 140 20.24 -10.53 22.86
CA GLU A 140 19.27 -10.94 21.81
C GLU A 140 18.22 -9.87 21.47
N ASN A 141 18.05 -8.88 22.35
CA ASN A 141 17.06 -7.83 22.33
C ASN A 141 17.67 -6.43 22.05
N ALA A 142 18.99 -6.33 21.87
CA ALA A 142 19.67 -5.05 21.70
C ALA A 142 20.85 -5.19 20.76
N ALA A 143 20.80 -4.49 19.63
CA ALA A 143 21.86 -4.49 18.64
C ALA A 143 21.92 -3.16 17.89
N TYR A 144 23.11 -2.77 17.44
CA TYR A 144 23.32 -1.64 16.55
C TYR A 144 24.50 -1.83 15.61
N LEU A 145 24.50 -1.06 14.52
CA LEU A 145 25.56 -1.04 13.51
C LEU A 145 26.52 0.10 13.82
N ASP A 146 27.82 -0.19 13.84
CA ASP A 146 28.88 0.81 13.94
C ASP A 146 29.59 1.01 12.60
N GLY A 147 30.05 2.24 12.34
CA GLY A 147 30.80 2.60 11.13
C GLY A 147 30.00 3.16 9.95
N LEU A 148 28.67 3.29 10.06
CA LEU A 148 27.84 3.94 9.04
C LEU A 148 27.95 5.47 9.12
N LYS A 149 28.33 6.12 8.01
CA LYS A 149 28.53 7.57 7.92
C LYS A 149 27.60 8.25 6.94
N GLN A 150 26.71 9.10 7.45
CA GLN A 150 25.88 9.98 6.61
C GLN A 150 26.64 11.28 6.31
N ASN A 151 27.28 11.35 5.15
CA ASN A 151 28.16 12.48 4.80
C ASN A 151 27.42 13.80 4.52
N SER A 152 26.11 13.75 4.24
CA SER A 152 25.30 14.93 3.93
C SER A 152 23.83 14.71 4.21
N PHE A 153 23.11 15.79 4.53
CA PHE A 153 21.65 15.80 4.54
C PHE A 153 21.10 15.56 3.13
N GLN A 154 19.81 15.25 3.01
CA GLN A 154 19.17 15.12 1.71
C GLN A 154 19.34 16.41 0.89
N THR A 155 19.73 16.25 -0.37
CA THR A 155 19.96 17.37 -1.28
C THR A 155 18.69 17.87 -1.96
N SER A 156 17.55 17.21 -1.74
CA SER A 156 16.24 17.58 -2.31
C SER A 156 15.13 17.55 -1.25
N GLY A 157 13.93 18.07 -1.56
CA GLY A 157 12.82 18.10 -0.60
C GLY A 157 12.21 16.72 -0.33
N ALA A 158 12.48 15.74 -1.20
CA ALA A 158 12.01 14.36 -1.10
C ALA A 158 13.17 13.36 -1.33
N GLY A 159 14.42 13.78 -1.18
CA GLY A 159 15.62 12.98 -1.48
C GLY A 159 16.02 12.00 -0.37
N CYS A 160 15.24 11.94 0.72
CA CYS A 160 15.49 11.09 1.89
C CYS A 160 15.68 9.60 1.55
N TRP A 161 15.03 9.09 0.49
CA TRP A 161 15.22 7.72 0.02
C TRP A 161 16.66 7.46 -0.47
N SER A 162 17.28 8.43 -1.15
CA SER A 162 18.65 8.31 -1.67
C SER A 162 19.71 8.37 -0.57
N ALA A 163 19.45 9.14 0.50
CA ALA A 163 20.27 9.13 1.71
C ALA A 163 20.21 7.77 2.41
N SER A 164 19.00 7.20 2.55
CA SER A 164 18.84 5.88 3.16
C SER A 164 19.49 4.79 2.32
N MET A 165 19.31 4.79 1.00
CA MET A 165 19.94 3.83 0.09
C MET A 165 21.48 3.93 0.11
N GLN A 166 22.05 5.13 0.27
CA GLN A 166 23.50 5.27 0.44
C GLN A 166 24.00 4.53 1.69
N LEU A 167 23.28 4.61 2.81
CA LEU A 167 23.63 3.90 4.03
C LEU A 167 23.44 2.37 3.89
N GLN A 168 22.42 1.93 3.14
CA GLN A 168 22.27 0.51 2.77
C GLN A 168 23.49 0.01 1.98
N LEU A 169 23.92 0.76 0.95
CA LEU A 169 25.10 0.43 0.15
C LEU A 169 26.39 0.41 0.98
N GLN A 170 26.58 1.37 1.89
CA GLN A 170 27.72 1.36 2.82
C GLN A 170 27.73 0.09 3.69
N SER A 171 26.57 -0.40 4.12
CA SER A 171 26.48 -1.65 4.90
C SER A 171 26.85 -2.91 4.09
N ARG A 172 26.89 -2.81 2.76
CA ARG A 172 27.41 -3.83 1.83
C ARG A 172 28.85 -3.54 1.40
N GLY A 173 29.50 -2.59 2.06
CA GLY A 173 30.88 -2.17 1.77
C GLY A 173 31.02 -1.27 0.53
N VAL A 174 29.92 -0.89 -0.11
CA VAL A 174 29.90 0.03 -1.25
C VAL A 174 29.96 1.48 -0.75
N LYS A 175 31.18 1.96 -0.48
CA LYS A 175 31.45 3.30 0.07
C LYS A 175 31.69 4.37 -1.01
N ASN A 176 31.89 3.96 -2.26
CA ASN A 176 32.20 4.85 -3.38
C ASN A 176 30.96 5.52 -4.03
N VAL A 177 29.74 5.29 -3.52
CA VAL A 177 28.49 5.81 -4.08
C VAL A 177 27.97 7.01 -3.29
N SER A 178 27.62 8.09 -4.01
CA SER A 178 26.96 9.27 -3.43
C SER A 178 25.43 9.23 -3.59
N GLN A 179 24.69 10.03 -2.81
CA GLN A 179 23.24 10.22 -3.01
C GLN A 179 22.91 10.67 -4.43
N LEU A 180 23.77 11.51 -5.02
CA LEU A 180 23.61 11.99 -6.39
C LEU A 180 23.82 10.88 -7.42
N ASP A 181 24.76 9.97 -7.17
CA ASP A 181 24.96 8.79 -8.03
C ASP A 181 23.68 7.94 -8.05
N ILE A 182 23.11 7.67 -6.86
CA ILE A 182 21.86 6.92 -6.71
C ILE A 182 20.72 7.56 -7.51
N ARG A 183 20.49 8.87 -7.36
CA ARG A 183 19.40 9.56 -8.09
C ARG A 183 19.65 9.70 -9.59
N SER A 184 20.91 9.73 -10.00
CA SER A 184 21.30 9.80 -11.41
C SER A 184 21.32 8.42 -12.08
N PHE A 185 21.23 7.32 -11.35
CA PHE A 185 21.18 5.99 -11.94
C PHE A 185 19.93 5.81 -12.80
N ARG A 186 20.10 5.17 -13.96
CA ARG A 186 19.02 4.83 -14.87
C ARG A 186 19.20 3.38 -15.34
N PRO A 187 18.13 2.56 -15.38
CA PRO A 187 18.22 1.23 -15.97
C PRO A 187 18.57 1.28 -17.47
N ASN A 188 19.03 0.17 -18.02
CA ASN A 188 19.44 0.08 -19.43
C ASN A 188 18.26 -0.02 -20.42
N TYR A 189 17.29 0.89 -20.32
CA TYR A 189 16.14 0.88 -21.23
C TYR A 189 16.54 1.09 -22.69
N LYS A 190 15.88 0.34 -23.57
CA LYS A 190 15.92 0.49 -25.02
C LYS A 190 14.91 1.55 -25.46
N ALA A 191 15.22 2.27 -26.54
CA ALA A 191 14.30 3.27 -27.09
C ALA A 191 12.93 2.69 -27.48
N SER A 192 12.89 1.41 -27.89
CA SER A 192 11.66 0.67 -28.22
C SER A 192 10.79 0.32 -27.02
N GLU A 193 11.34 0.32 -25.80
CA GLU A 193 10.60 0.06 -24.56
C GLU A 193 9.88 1.32 -24.06
N ILE A 194 10.39 2.49 -24.45
CA ILE A 194 9.91 3.80 -23.99
C ILE A 194 8.87 4.40 -24.94
N LYS A 195 9.01 4.16 -26.25
CA LYS A 195 8.08 4.67 -27.26
C LYS A 195 6.84 3.79 -27.37
N GLU A 196 5.69 4.39 -27.68
CA GLU A 196 4.46 3.64 -27.95
C GLU A 196 4.70 2.67 -29.13
N LYS A 197 4.40 1.38 -28.93
CA LYS A 197 4.47 0.39 -30.01
C LYS A 197 3.25 0.59 -30.90
N ILE A 198 3.47 1.08 -32.12
CA ILE A 198 2.42 1.17 -33.14
C ILE A 198 2.42 -0.16 -33.89
N ALA A 199 1.29 -0.86 -33.88
CA ALA A 199 1.15 -2.10 -34.63
C ALA A 199 1.28 -1.83 -36.14
N PRO A 200 1.90 -2.73 -36.93
CA PRO A 200 2.20 -2.48 -38.34
C PRO A 200 0.95 -2.19 -39.21
N ASP A 201 -0.17 -2.84 -38.88
CA ASP A 201 -1.48 -2.64 -39.49
C ASP A 201 -2.06 -1.24 -39.19
N VAL A 202 -1.95 -0.79 -37.94
CA VAL A 202 -2.34 0.57 -37.54
C VAL A 202 -1.46 1.62 -38.22
N GLN A 203 -0.16 1.34 -38.38
CA GLN A 203 0.77 2.23 -39.09
C GLN A 203 0.39 2.43 -40.56
N GLN A 204 -0.15 1.40 -41.23
CA GLN A 204 -0.60 1.51 -42.63
C GLN A 204 -1.93 2.28 -42.76
N MET A 205 -2.75 2.30 -41.71
CA MET A 205 -4.04 3.01 -41.66
C MET A 205 -3.91 4.48 -41.26
N LEU A 206 -2.78 4.89 -40.67
CA LEU A 206 -2.54 6.26 -40.24
C LEU A 206 -1.93 7.11 -41.36
N ASP A 207 -2.48 8.30 -41.59
CA ASP A 207 -1.81 9.28 -42.46
C ASP A 207 -0.44 9.71 -41.87
N LYS A 208 0.44 10.25 -42.73
CA LYS A 208 1.81 10.63 -42.33
C LYS A 208 1.86 11.63 -41.15
N LYS A 209 0.88 12.53 -41.02
CA LYS A 209 0.82 13.50 -39.91
C LYS A 209 0.32 12.85 -38.62
N ALA A 210 -0.67 11.97 -38.70
CA ALA A 210 -1.18 11.20 -37.57
C ALA A 210 -0.11 10.24 -37.03
N PHE A 211 0.59 9.54 -37.93
CA PHE A 211 1.73 8.69 -37.59
C PHE A 211 2.87 9.49 -36.94
N ALA A 212 3.23 10.67 -37.46
CA ALA A 212 4.25 11.52 -36.86
C ALA A 212 3.88 12.02 -35.45
N LYS A 213 2.59 12.30 -35.19
CA LYS A 213 2.10 12.66 -33.85
C LYS A 213 2.14 11.48 -32.87
N LEU A 214 1.75 10.27 -33.31
CA LEU A 214 1.75 9.05 -32.49
C LEU A 214 3.15 8.50 -32.26
N LYS A 215 4.06 8.56 -33.24
CA LYS A 215 5.47 8.15 -33.12
C LYS A 215 6.23 8.89 -32.01
N ASN A 216 5.76 10.08 -31.66
CA ASN A 216 6.32 10.93 -30.61
C ASN A 216 5.59 10.80 -29.27
N LYS A 217 4.53 9.99 -29.18
CA LYS A 217 3.88 9.67 -27.92
C LYS A 217 4.70 8.64 -27.16
N ILE A 218 4.91 8.94 -25.89
CA ILE A 218 5.56 8.05 -24.94
C ILE A 218 4.54 6.98 -24.56
N ASN A 219 4.98 5.72 -24.48
CA ASN A 219 4.15 4.67 -23.93
C ASN A 219 3.63 5.13 -22.56
N PRO A 220 2.31 5.11 -22.27
CA PRO A 220 1.80 5.58 -20.98
C PRO A 220 2.53 4.98 -19.77
N LYS A 221 2.94 3.71 -19.87
CA LYS A 221 3.75 3.01 -18.85
C LYS A 221 5.17 3.55 -18.74
N ALA A 222 5.77 3.95 -19.85
CA ALA A 222 7.08 4.60 -19.86
C ALA A 222 7.03 6.08 -19.41
N GLN A 223 5.89 6.74 -19.57
CA GLN A 223 5.67 8.09 -19.02
C GLN A 223 5.64 8.04 -17.50
N GLU A 224 4.91 7.07 -16.91
CA GLU A 224 4.91 6.84 -15.46
C GLU A 224 6.34 6.57 -14.95
N ASN A 225 7.13 5.76 -15.67
CA ASN A 225 8.55 5.58 -15.35
C ASN A 225 9.37 6.84 -15.41
N PHE A 226 9.18 7.66 -16.44
CA PHE A 226 9.87 8.93 -16.56
C PHE A 226 9.57 9.81 -15.35
N ASP A 227 8.29 9.88 -14.96
CA ASP A 227 7.85 10.65 -13.80
C ASP A 227 8.47 10.12 -12.50
N ILE A 228 8.52 8.81 -12.32
CA ILE A 228 9.21 8.18 -11.18
C ILE A 228 10.71 8.49 -11.24
N LEU A 229 11.37 8.30 -12.39
CA LEU A 229 12.82 8.36 -12.55
C LEU A 229 13.40 9.78 -12.46
N GLU A 230 12.67 10.77 -12.97
CA GLU A 230 13.07 12.19 -13.01
C GLU A 230 12.47 13.03 -11.87
N SER A 231 11.59 12.45 -11.04
CA SER A 231 11.09 13.08 -9.81
C SER A 231 11.62 12.39 -8.56
N ASP A 232 11.60 13.11 -7.44
CA ASP A 232 11.72 12.53 -6.10
C ASP A 232 10.37 12.37 -5.40
N THR A 233 9.32 13.00 -5.92
CA THR A 233 8.01 12.92 -5.30
C THR A 233 7.50 11.50 -5.37
N THR A 234 6.98 10.99 -4.26
CA THR A 234 6.31 9.67 -4.12
C THR A 234 7.19 8.43 -4.22
N ASN A 235 8.49 8.57 -4.50
CA ASN A 235 9.39 7.42 -4.60
C ASN A 235 9.71 6.82 -3.23
N ASN A 236 9.78 5.49 -3.21
CA ASN A 236 10.33 4.73 -2.10
C ASN A 236 11.66 4.05 -2.50
N LEU A 237 12.34 3.41 -1.55
CA LEU A 237 13.65 2.79 -1.78
C LEU A 237 13.56 1.65 -2.79
N MET A 238 12.50 0.83 -2.72
CA MET A 238 12.29 -0.29 -3.65
C MET A 238 11.85 0.15 -5.06
N ASP A 239 11.11 1.25 -5.22
CA ASP A 239 10.79 1.83 -6.55
C ASP A 239 12.06 2.24 -7.29
N ARG A 240 13.13 2.52 -6.55
CA ARG A 240 14.47 2.84 -7.07
C ARG A 240 15.45 1.68 -6.88
N GLY A 241 14.93 0.48 -6.64
CA GLY A 241 15.71 -0.70 -6.30
C GLY A 241 16.72 -1.11 -7.35
N ASP A 242 16.45 -0.86 -8.65
CA ASP A 242 17.41 -1.15 -9.73
C ASP A 242 18.77 -0.46 -9.50
N ALA A 243 18.78 0.76 -8.96
CA ALA A 243 20.02 1.46 -8.60
C ALA A 243 20.80 0.70 -7.53
N PHE A 244 20.10 0.20 -6.51
CA PHE A 244 20.72 -0.60 -5.45
C PHE A 244 21.26 -1.92 -6.01
N LEU A 245 20.44 -2.68 -6.75
CA LEU A 245 20.83 -3.98 -7.30
C LEU A 245 22.05 -3.88 -8.20
N ARG A 246 22.17 -2.82 -9.01
CA ARG A 246 23.35 -2.61 -9.87
C ARG A 246 24.58 -2.15 -9.12
N MET A 247 24.42 -1.47 -7.99
CA MET A 247 25.54 -1.01 -7.17
C MET A 247 26.03 -2.07 -6.18
N ALA A 248 25.18 -3.04 -5.82
CA ALA A 248 25.47 -4.18 -4.95
C ALA A 248 24.90 -5.49 -5.56
N PRO A 249 25.56 -6.08 -6.57
CA PRO A 249 24.98 -7.12 -7.44
C PRO A 249 24.79 -8.51 -6.83
N ASP A 250 25.34 -8.76 -5.65
CA ASP A 250 25.13 -9.98 -4.87
C ASP A 250 24.08 -9.79 -3.74
N SER A 251 23.39 -8.65 -3.75
CA SER A 251 22.46 -8.24 -2.72
C SER A 251 21.05 -8.06 -3.27
N MET A 252 20.08 -8.05 -2.36
CA MET A 252 18.67 -7.78 -2.61
C MET A 252 18.17 -6.74 -1.59
N LEU A 253 17.00 -6.16 -1.85
CA LEU A 253 16.29 -5.35 -0.87
C LEU A 253 15.16 -6.18 -0.27
N LYS A 254 15.07 -6.20 1.05
CA LYS A 254 13.94 -6.74 1.81
C LYS A 254 13.09 -5.60 2.32
N GLY A 255 11.83 -5.87 2.58
CA GLY A 255 10.92 -4.89 3.13
C GLY A 255 9.71 -5.51 3.78
N VAL A 256 9.09 -4.70 4.63
CA VAL A 256 7.82 -5.02 5.25
C VAL A 256 6.92 -3.80 5.22
N GLU A 257 5.68 -4.03 4.82
CA GLU A 257 4.64 -3.01 4.83
C GLU A 257 3.53 -3.42 5.80
N ILE A 258 3.28 -2.58 6.80
CA ILE A 258 2.24 -2.79 7.80
C ILE A 258 1.10 -1.83 7.49
N ALA A 259 -0.07 -2.40 7.16
CA ALA A 259 -1.25 -1.61 6.87
C ALA A 259 -1.71 -0.83 8.10
N ALA A 260 -2.42 0.28 7.86
CA ALA A 260 -3.05 1.01 8.95
C ALA A 260 -4.22 0.20 9.54
N TYR A 261 -4.54 0.46 10.79
CA TYR A 261 -5.72 -0.09 11.45
C TYR A 261 -7.00 0.33 10.72
N ASP A 262 -7.82 -0.65 10.37
CA ASP A 262 -9.06 -0.46 9.63
C ASP A 262 -10.21 -1.34 10.15
N ASN A 263 -11.35 -1.32 9.46
CA ASN A 263 -12.53 -2.05 9.90
C ASN A 263 -12.35 -3.57 9.84
N ASP A 264 -11.52 -4.11 8.94
CA ASP A 264 -11.36 -5.56 8.87
C ASP A 264 -10.57 -6.08 10.09
N ILE A 265 -9.58 -5.31 10.54
CA ILE A 265 -8.86 -5.61 11.79
C ILE A 265 -9.83 -5.54 12.98
N ARG A 266 -10.69 -4.51 13.00
CA ARG A 266 -11.71 -4.32 14.02
C ARG A 266 -12.75 -5.45 14.03
N LEU A 267 -13.15 -5.97 12.87
CA LEU A 267 -14.08 -7.11 12.74
C LEU A 267 -13.54 -8.36 13.44
N MET A 268 -12.22 -8.52 13.52
CA MET A 268 -11.57 -9.61 14.25
C MET A 268 -11.51 -9.38 15.77
N GLY A 269 -12.13 -8.31 16.29
CA GLY A 269 -12.17 -8.01 17.73
C GLY A 269 -10.87 -7.45 18.29
N ILE A 270 -9.94 -7.06 17.41
CA ILE A 270 -8.63 -6.50 17.74
C ILE A 270 -8.78 -4.99 17.91
N THR A 271 -8.39 -4.47 19.08
CA THR A 271 -8.37 -3.02 19.38
C THR A 271 -7.18 -2.32 18.71
N ARG A 272 -7.19 -0.99 18.60
CA ARG A 272 -6.01 -0.27 18.05
C ARG A 272 -4.79 -0.45 18.93
N GLU A 273 -4.96 -0.47 20.25
CA GLU A 273 -3.86 -0.72 21.19
C GLU A 273 -3.25 -2.13 21.00
N GLU A 274 -4.08 -3.18 20.92
CA GLU A 274 -3.60 -4.53 20.63
C GLU A 274 -2.89 -4.59 19.27
N TYR A 275 -3.46 -4.00 18.22
CA TYR A 275 -2.86 -3.96 16.90
C TYR A 275 -1.52 -3.21 16.89
N ARG A 276 -1.43 -2.08 17.59
CA ARG A 276 -0.20 -1.31 17.77
C ARG A 276 0.88 -2.14 18.44
N ASN A 277 0.54 -2.88 19.50
CA ASN A 277 1.50 -3.72 20.22
C ASN A 277 1.99 -4.89 19.36
N ARG A 278 1.09 -5.53 18.59
CA ARG A 278 1.47 -6.55 17.60
C ARG A 278 2.41 -5.98 16.53
N ALA A 279 2.07 -4.82 15.98
CA ALA A 279 2.91 -4.11 15.01
C ALA A 279 4.28 -3.74 15.59
N LYS A 280 4.34 -3.25 16.83
CA LYS A 280 5.58 -2.95 17.55
C LYS A 280 6.49 -4.16 17.63
N ASN A 281 5.95 -5.32 17.98
CA ASN A 281 6.72 -6.57 18.09
C ASN A 281 7.25 -7.02 16.72
N ILE A 282 6.44 -6.92 15.66
CA ILE A 282 6.85 -7.26 14.30
C ILE A 282 7.94 -6.31 13.81
N ILE A 283 7.80 -5.00 14.03
CA ILE A 283 8.81 -4.01 13.67
C ILE A 283 10.12 -4.28 14.42
N ARG A 284 10.05 -4.55 15.73
CA ARG A 284 11.21 -4.93 16.53
C ARG A 284 11.90 -6.19 15.98
N LYS A 285 11.14 -7.25 15.69
CA LYS A 285 11.65 -8.50 15.09
C LYS A 285 12.40 -8.21 13.78
N ASN A 286 11.81 -7.40 12.91
CA ASN A 286 12.41 -7.04 11.63
C ASN A 286 13.67 -6.17 11.78
N ILE A 287 13.70 -5.20 12.72
CA ILE A 287 14.90 -4.40 12.99
C ILE A 287 16.04 -5.29 13.52
N LEU A 288 15.75 -6.16 14.49
CA LEU A 288 16.77 -7.07 15.04
C LEU A 288 17.27 -8.05 13.98
N HIS A 289 16.40 -8.62 13.15
CA HIS A 289 16.81 -9.49 12.04
C HIS A 289 17.67 -8.75 11.02
N ALA A 290 17.26 -7.55 10.60
CA ALA A 290 18.03 -6.74 9.66
C ALA A 290 19.43 -6.43 10.18
N ILE A 291 19.57 -6.10 11.46
CA ILE A 291 20.85 -5.73 12.07
C ILE A 291 21.72 -6.97 12.35
N ASN A 292 21.16 -8.00 12.99
CA ASN A 292 21.94 -9.16 13.44
C ASN A 292 22.25 -10.13 12.29
N GLU A 293 21.27 -10.43 11.44
CA GLU A 293 21.38 -11.46 10.41
C GLU A 293 21.79 -10.88 9.06
N ASP A 294 21.12 -9.80 8.64
CA ASP A 294 21.39 -9.18 7.33
C ASP A 294 22.52 -8.13 7.40
N LYS A 295 22.91 -7.70 8.60
CA LYS A 295 23.93 -6.66 8.87
C LYS A 295 23.63 -5.34 8.14
N ALA A 296 22.36 -4.93 8.13
CA ALA A 296 21.88 -3.79 7.36
C ALA A 296 21.05 -2.82 8.21
N PRO A 297 21.16 -1.51 7.98
CA PRO A 297 20.27 -0.54 8.62
C PRO A 297 18.85 -0.71 8.08
N VAL A 298 17.85 -0.15 8.77
CA VAL A 298 16.45 -0.19 8.31
C VAL A 298 15.97 1.18 7.92
N SER A 299 15.64 1.35 6.65
CA SER A 299 14.98 2.53 6.10
C SER A 299 13.52 2.53 6.54
N PHE A 300 13.10 3.51 7.33
CA PHE A 300 11.77 3.57 7.92
C PHE A 300 11.00 4.76 7.35
N LEU A 301 10.02 4.50 6.50
CA LEU A 301 9.20 5.54 5.87
C LEU A 301 8.03 5.94 6.77
N SER A 302 8.09 7.14 7.35
CA SER A 302 7.04 7.65 8.23
C SER A 302 6.55 9.02 7.78
N GLY A 303 5.35 9.06 7.18
CA GLY A 303 4.70 10.31 6.74
C GLY A 303 5.46 11.05 5.63
N GLY A 304 6.00 10.30 4.67
CA GLY A 304 6.67 10.85 3.49
C GLY A 304 8.14 11.20 3.71
N HIS A 305 8.73 10.86 4.86
CA HIS A 305 10.14 11.05 5.15
C HIS A 305 10.77 9.74 5.64
N TYR A 306 11.97 9.44 5.14
CA TYR A 306 12.78 8.32 5.60
C TYR A 306 13.69 8.75 6.75
N ILE A 307 13.65 7.97 7.83
CA ILE A 307 14.76 7.87 8.77
C ILE A 307 15.47 6.53 8.55
N THR A 308 16.74 6.45 8.90
CA THR A 308 17.51 5.21 8.76
C THR A 308 17.88 4.70 10.14
N VAL A 309 17.20 3.66 10.60
CA VAL A 309 17.43 3.01 11.88
C VAL A 309 18.71 2.18 11.80
N ILE A 310 19.64 2.45 12.71
CA ILE A 310 20.93 1.75 12.80
C ILE A 310 21.04 0.90 14.07
N GLY A 311 20.05 0.96 14.96
CA GLY A 311 20.07 0.22 16.22
C GLY A 311 18.73 0.22 16.94
N ILE A 312 18.53 -0.76 17.81
CA ILE A 312 17.42 -0.83 18.76
C ILE A 312 17.90 -1.42 20.08
N ASP A 313 17.38 -0.92 21.20
CA ASP A 313 17.66 -1.47 22.54
C ASP A 313 16.49 -2.29 23.11
N GLU A 314 16.73 -2.90 24.27
CA GLU A 314 15.76 -3.70 25.03
C GLU A 314 14.51 -2.91 25.48
N HIS A 315 14.60 -1.58 25.56
CA HIS A 315 13.49 -0.68 25.89
C HIS A 315 12.73 -0.16 24.65
N ASN A 316 13.03 -0.71 23.46
CA ASN A 316 12.45 -0.27 22.18
C ASN A 316 12.77 1.20 21.84
N ARG A 317 13.92 1.71 22.27
CA ARG A 317 14.46 2.96 21.74
C ARG A 317 15.31 2.63 20.51
N ILE A 318 15.03 3.31 19.41
CA ILE A 318 15.76 3.15 18.16
C ILE A 318 16.85 4.23 18.06
N LYS A 319 18.04 3.83 17.64
CA LYS A 319 19.12 4.71 17.18
C LYS A 319 18.94 4.92 15.68
N TYR A 320 18.90 6.16 15.22
CA TYR A 320 18.65 6.44 13.79
C TYR A 320 19.40 7.67 13.28
N LYS A 321 19.67 7.67 11.97
CA LYS A 321 20.17 8.81 11.21
C LYS A 321 18.98 9.50 10.54
N ASP A 322 18.95 10.83 10.58
CA ASP A 322 17.91 11.64 9.95
C ASP A 322 18.49 12.39 8.76
N SER A 323 17.90 12.21 7.58
CA SER A 323 18.33 12.91 6.37
C SER A 323 17.87 14.37 6.35
N TYR A 324 16.97 14.79 7.25
CA TYR A 324 16.51 16.17 7.40
C TYR A 324 17.38 16.96 8.38
N LYS A 325 17.75 18.18 7.97
CA LYS A 325 18.46 19.11 8.83
C LYS A 325 17.51 19.74 9.85
N ARG A 326 17.44 19.19 11.06
CA ARG A 326 16.57 19.68 12.15
C ARG A 326 17.05 21.01 12.75
N GLU A 327 18.35 21.22 12.79
CA GLU A 327 18.99 22.40 13.41
C GLU A 327 20.00 23.03 12.45
N LYS A 328 20.23 24.35 12.57
CA LYS A 328 21.08 25.11 11.64
C LYS A 328 22.52 24.58 11.55
N ASN A 329 23.03 23.96 12.61
CA ASN A 329 24.39 23.43 12.69
C ASN A 329 24.44 21.92 13.00
N ALA A 330 23.33 21.20 12.79
CA ALA A 330 23.33 19.74 12.98
C ALA A 330 24.36 19.09 12.04
N ASP A 331 25.13 18.16 12.58
CA ASP A 331 25.99 17.26 11.81
C ASP A 331 25.10 16.29 11.02
N PRO A 332 25.28 16.16 9.69
CA PRO A 332 24.64 15.11 8.91
C PRO A 332 24.79 13.71 9.50
N ASP A 333 25.90 13.41 10.19
CA ASP A 333 26.18 12.10 10.77
C ASP A 333 25.66 11.95 12.21
N MET A 334 24.89 12.91 12.72
CA MET A 334 24.31 12.82 14.06
C MET A 334 23.38 11.61 14.20
N THR A 335 23.62 10.79 15.24
CA THR A 335 22.72 9.71 15.65
C THR A 335 21.71 10.23 16.66
N TYR A 336 20.43 10.07 16.34
CA TYR A 336 19.32 10.40 17.22
C TYR A 336 18.79 9.16 17.93
N VAL A 337 18.14 9.36 19.08
CA VAL A 337 17.47 8.30 19.83
C VAL A 337 16.02 8.68 20.07
N ALA A 338 15.09 7.77 19.79
CA ALA A 338 13.68 7.96 20.07
C ALA A 338 13.00 6.63 20.41
N SER A 339 11.91 6.67 21.18
CA SER A 339 11.09 5.48 21.38
C SER A 339 10.44 5.05 20.06
N LEU A 340 10.42 3.75 19.76
CA LEU A 340 9.72 3.18 18.61
C LEU A 340 8.26 3.64 18.57
N ASP A 341 7.61 3.73 19.72
CA ASP A 341 6.24 4.22 19.90
C ASP A 341 5.94 5.59 19.30
N SER A 342 6.95 6.47 19.22
CA SER A 342 6.80 7.80 18.60
C SER A 342 6.56 7.71 17.09
N PHE A 343 6.98 6.61 16.45
CA PHE A 343 6.79 6.36 15.02
C PHE A 343 5.55 5.52 14.70
N LEU A 344 5.03 4.76 15.68
CA LEU A 344 3.86 3.89 15.51
C LEU A 344 2.51 4.60 15.55
N GLY A 345 2.47 5.86 15.99
CA GLY A 345 1.21 6.62 16.08
C GLY A 345 0.43 6.67 14.76
N LYS A 346 1.12 6.56 13.61
CA LYS A 346 0.51 6.51 12.29
C LYS A 346 -0.21 5.18 12.02
N ILE A 347 0.30 4.03 12.47
CA ILE A 347 -0.32 2.72 12.19
C ILE A 347 -1.76 2.64 12.71
N VAL A 348 -2.04 3.30 13.83
CA VAL A 348 -3.39 3.32 14.43
C VAL A 348 -4.24 4.51 14.01
N SER A 349 -3.68 5.44 13.24
CA SER A 349 -4.40 6.60 12.75
C SER A 349 -5.13 6.29 11.45
N VAL A 350 -6.26 6.96 11.25
CA VAL A 350 -7.14 6.67 10.12
C VAL A 350 -6.69 7.47 8.91
N ASN A 351 -6.66 6.83 7.73
CA ASN A 351 -6.19 7.38 6.45
C ASN A 351 -4.68 7.64 6.36
N THR A 352 -3.87 7.00 7.20
CA THR A 352 -2.43 7.00 6.97
C THR A 352 -2.03 5.95 5.95
N ARG A 353 -0.97 6.29 5.22
CA ARG A 353 -0.25 5.31 4.41
C ARG A 353 0.25 4.18 5.31
N PRO A 354 0.35 2.95 4.77
CA PRO A 354 1.03 1.87 5.44
C PRO A 354 2.41 2.31 5.93
N LEU A 355 2.81 1.76 7.08
CA LEU A 355 4.15 1.93 7.58
C LEU A 355 5.06 0.99 6.80
N ARG A 356 6.17 1.51 6.27
CA ARG A 356 7.09 0.70 5.48
C ARG A 356 8.50 0.72 6.05
N MET A 357 9.09 -0.47 6.09
CA MET A 357 10.49 -0.69 6.44
C MET A 357 11.18 -1.38 5.28
N GLU A 358 12.38 -0.93 4.91
CA GLU A 358 13.16 -1.47 3.79
C GLU A 358 14.63 -1.56 4.20
N TRP A 359 15.28 -2.69 3.94
CA TRP A 359 16.70 -2.90 4.25
C TRP A 359 17.36 -3.79 3.20
N SER A 360 18.68 -3.72 3.07
CA SER A 360 19.42 -4.63 2.18
C SER A 360 19.74 -5.95 2.84
N ALA A 361 19.84 -7.01 2.04
CA ALA A 361 20.34 -8.30 2.49
C ALA A 361 21.21 -8.92 1.39
N GLU A 362 22.17 -9.76 1.79
CA GLU A 362 22.90 -10.59 0.85
C GLU A 362 21.98 -11.69 0.28
N MET A 363 22.11 -11.99 -1.01
CA MET A 363 21.41 -13.12 -1.62
C MET A 363 22.10 -14.43 -1.25
N LYS A 364 21.33 -15.38 -0.72
CA LYS A 364 21.84 -16.68 -0.26
C LYS A 364 21.21 -17.80 -1.08
N LEU A 365 21.83 -18.15 -2.20
CA LEU A 365 21.45 -19.29 -3.04
C LEU A 365 21.60 -20.59 -2.26
N SER A 366 20.78 -21.60 -2.47
CA SER A 366 20.97 -22.96 -1.92
C SER A 366 22.15 -23.67 -2.58
N GLN A 367 22.69 -24.70 -1.93
CA GLN A 367 23.81 -25.50 -2.46
C GLN A 367 23.46 -26.22 -3.77
N ASP A 368 22.20 -26.60 -3.97
CA ASP A 368 21.72 -27.18 -5.25
C ASP A 368 21.50 -26.13 -6.36
N GLY A 369 21.62 -24.84 -6.03
CA GLY A 369 21.51 -23.73 -6.96
C GLY A 369 20.08 -23.37 -7.37
N LYS A 370 19.05 -23.93 -6.74
CA LYS A 370 17.65 -23.81 -7.19
C LYS A 370 16.79 -22.86 -6.36
N LYS A 371 17.19 -22.52 -5.14
CA LYS A 371 16.41 -21.70 -4.20
C LYS A 371 17.22 -20.55 -3.65
N LEU A 372 16.53 -19.48 -3.25
CA LEU A 372 17.12 -18.38 -2.49
C LEU A 372 16.54 -18.38 -1.07
N TYR A 373 17.40 -18.45 -0.06
CA TYR A 373 17.00 -18.28 1.34
C TYR A 373 16.68 -16.82 1.65
N GLY A 374 15.84 -16.59 2.66
CA GLY A 374 15.46 -15.25 3.08
C GLY A 374 14.49 -14.53 2.14
N VAL A 375 13.76 -15.27 1.29
CA VAL A 375 12.71 -14.75 0.41
C VAL A 375 11.34 -15.26 0.87
N PRO A 376 10.29 -14.41 0.91
CA PRO A 376 8.99 -14.77 1.45
C PRO A 376 8.12 -15.47 0.39
N ASN A 377 8.62 -16.42 -0.39
CA ASN A 377 7.77 -17.13 -1.35
C ASN A 377 8.28 -18.55 -1.59
N GLY A 378 7.45 -19.56 -1.30
CA GLY A 378 7.83 -20.97 -1.44
C GLY A 378 7.90 -21.47 -2.89
N TYR A 379 7.14 -20.85 -3.79
CA TYR A 379 7.09 -21.23 -5.21
C TYR A 379 8.26 -20.68 -6.02
N MET A 380 8.91 -19.62 -5.54
CA MET A 380 10.06 -19.02 -6.24
C MET A 380 11.20 -20.03 -6.38
N THR A 381 11.80 -20.07 -7.56
CA THR A 381 12.94 -20.92 -7.90
C THR A 381 13.90 -20.17 -8.82
N VAL A 382 15.10 -20.72 -9.01
CA VAL A 382 16.16 -20.16 -9.85
C VAL A 382 16.55 -21.21 -10.88
N SER A 383 16.55 -20.85 -12.16
CA SER A 383 17.06 -21.73 -13.22
C SER A 383 18.59 -21.75 -13.26
N ASP A 384 19.16 -22.70 -14.00
CA ASP A 384 20.61 -22.91 -14.06
C ASP A 384 21.40 -21.71 -14.60
N ASP A 385 20.78 -20.88 -15.43
CA ASP A 385 21.36 -19.63 -15.95
C ASP A 385 21.24 -18.46 -14.97
N GLY A 386 20.46 -18.59 -13.90
CA GLY A 386 20.21 -17.57 -12.89
C GLY A 386 18.94 -16.76 -13.10
N LYS A 387 18.07 -17.13 -14.05
CA LYS A 387 16.77 -16.48 -14.17
C LYS A 387 15.89 -16.88 -12.99
N VAL A 388 15.25 -15.89 -12.38
CA VAL A 388 14.32 -16.13 -11.27
C VAL A 388 12.92 -16.41 -11.84
N LEU A 389 12.30 -17.49 -11.37
CA LEU A 389 11.03 -18.00 -11.86
C LEU A 389 9.97 -18.00 -10.75
N MET A 390 8.74 -17.62 -11.12
CA MET A 390 7.54 -17.56 -10.25
C MET A 390 6.29 -17.94 -11.06
N PRO A 391 5.15 -18.29 -10.43
CA PRO A 391 3.92 -18.55 -11.16
C PRO A 391 3.45 -17.32 -11.96
N ASP A 392 2.97 -17.52 -13.19
CA ASP A 392 2.61 -16.42 -14.10
C ASP A 392 1.55 -15.49 -13.51
N LYS A 393 0.52 -16.06 -12.86
CA LYS A 393 -0.54 -15.25 -12.21
C LYS A 393 0.00 -14.36 -11.10
N VAL A 394 0.96 -14.85 -10.31
CA VAL A 394 1.62 -14.05 -9.25
C VAL A 394 2.45 -12.95 -9.90
N ASN A 395 3.22 -13.30 -10.94
CA ASN A 395 4.05 -12.35 -11.67
C ASN A 395 3.19 -11.28 -12.38
N GLU A 396 2.04 -11.61 -12.96
CA GLU A 396 1.13 -10.65 -13.58
C GLU A 396 0.57 -9.64 -12.55
N GLU A 397 0.10 -10.10 -11.39
CA GLU A 397 -0.36 -9.19 -10.32
C GLU A 397 0.75 -8.28 -9.82
N GLU A 398 1.97 -8.81 -9.72
CA GLU A 398 3.15 -8.04 -9.33
C GLU A 398 3.55 -7.05 -10.41
N GLU A 399 3.58 -7.43 -11.69
CA GLU A 399 3.85 -6.53 -12.82
C GLU A 399 2.79 -5.42 -12.95
N ILE A 400 1.52 -5.72 -12.70
CA ILE A 400 0.43 -4.73 -12.70
C ILE A 400 0.60 -3.73 -11.55
N THR A 401 1.09 -4.18 -10.38
CA THR A 401 1.19 -3.35 -9.17
C THR A 401 2.56 -2.71 -8.93
N ALA A 402 3.61 -3.16 -9.60
CA ALA A 402 4.97 -2.69 -9.39
C ALA A 402 5.28 -1.37 -10.12
N GLY A 403 4.40 -0.91 -11.00
CA GLY A 403 4.76 0.10 -12.00
C GLY A 403 5.90 -0.42 -12.89
N TYR A 404 6.29 0.33 -13.91
CA TYR A 404 7.38 -0.06 -14.79
C TYR A 404 8.83 0.32 -14.35
N PRO A 405 9.15 0.92 -13.17
CA PRO A 405 10.52 1.35 -12.88
C PRO A 405 11.47 0.16 -12.63
N ASN A 406 10.94 -1.07 -12.61
CA ASN A 406 11.64 -2.31 -12.31
C ASN A 406 12.03 -3.04 -13.62
N CYS A 407 12.96 -2.41 -14.34
CA CYS A 407 13.46 -2.98 -15.58
C CYS A 407 14.27 -4.25 -15.29
N GLU A 408 15.16 -4.16 -14.31
CA GLU A 408 16.20 -5.16 -14.05
C GLU A 408 15.87 -6.03 -12.83
N GLY A 409 15.15 -5.50 -11.85
CA GLY A 409 14.61 -6.24 -10.72
C GLY A 409 13.14 -6.62 -10.84
N HIS A 410 12.68 -7.50 -9.96
CA HIS A 410 11.26 -7.77 -9.72
C HIS A 410 10.96 -7.80 -8.23
N TYR A 411 9.69 -7.63 -7.88
CA TYR A 411 9.19 -7.84 -6.53
C TYR A 411 8.86 -9.31 -6.32
N VAL A 412 9.01 -9.77 -5.08
CA VAL A 412 8.42 -11.00 -4.57
C VAL A 412 7.69 -10.63 -3.30
N ARG A 413 6.36 -10.78 -3.27
CA ARG A 413 5.52 -10.34 -2.15
C ARG A 413 4.77 -11.50 -1.52
N ARG A 414 4.62 -11.41 -0.20
CA ARG A 414 3.77 -12.28 0.58
C ARG A 414 2.84 -11.47 1.44
N ARG A 415 1.54 -11.69 1.26
CA ARG A 415 0.51 -10.95 2.01
C ARG A 415 0.06 -11.82 3.17
N TYR A 416 0.03 -11.22 4.35
CA TYR A 416 -0.49 -11.85 5.56
C TYR A 416 0.21 -13.18 5.90
N GLY A 417 1.50 -13.31 5.60
CA GLY A 417 2.24 -14.54 5.90
C GLY A 417 1.73 -15.78 5.16
N SER A 418 1.12 -15.64 3.98
CA SER A 418 0.81 -16.77 3.09
C SER A 418 1.03 -16.43 1.63
N ASP A 419 1.45 -17.45 0.88
CA ASP A 419 1.53 -17.44 -0.59
C ASP A 419 0.19 -17.89 -1.21
N SER A 420 -0.84 -18.08 -0.39
CA SER A 420 -2.15 -18.55 -0.85
C SER A 420 -2.84 -17.55 -1.78
N VAL A 421 -3.46 -18.12 -2.82
CA VAL A 421 -4.43 -17.44 -3.70
C VAL A 421 -5.62 -16.84 -2.95
N ASP A 422 -5.99 -17.41 -1.79
CA ASP A 422 -7.05 -16.91 -0.92
C ASP A 422 -6.50 -15.89 0.08
N VAL A 423 -6.20 -14.71 -0.46
CA VAL A 423 -5.67 -13.58 0.30
C VAL A 423 -6.62 -13.20 1.44
N GLU A 424 -7.93 -13.35 1.26
CA GLU A 424 -8.94 -12.95 2.25
C GLU A 424 -9.02 -13.92 3.42
N LYS A 425 -9.12 -15.23 3.16
CA LYS A 425 -9.10 -16.24 4.23
C LYS A 425 -7.79 -16.18 5.01
N THR A 426 -6.66 -16.07 4.31
CA THR A 426 -5.36 -15.91 4.95
C THR A 426 -5.33 -14.70 5.86
N ARG A 427 -5.84 -13.56 5.39
CA ARG A 427 -5.91 -12.33 6.18
C ARG A 427 -6.69 -12.53 7.46
N GLU A 428 -7.85 -13.18 7.39
CA GLU A 428 -8.66 -13.48 8.58
C GLU A 428 -7.94 -14.41 9.56
N GLU A 429 -7.37 -15.52 9.07
CA GLU A 429 -6.63 -16.49 9.89
C GLU A 429 -5.43 -15.83 10.58
N THR A 430 -4.68 -15.03 9.84
CA THR A 430 -3.53 -14.28 10.35
C THR A 430 -3.93 -13.33 11.47
N LEU A 431 -5.01 -12.58 11.30
CA LEU A 431 -5.50 -11.66 12.33
C LEU A 431 -6.01 -12.41 13.58
N ARG A 432 -6.70 -13.53 13.39
CA ARG A 432 -7.17 -14.41 14.47
C ARG A 432 -6.01 -15.00 15.27
N ASN A 433 -4.93 -15.39 14.60
CA ASN A 433 -3.74 -16.02 15.20
C ASN A 433 -2.74 -15.02 15.81
N GLY A 434 -3.18 -13.80 16.14
CA GLY A 434 -2.30 -12.81 16.77
C GLY A 434 -1.46 -11.97 15.80
N GLY A 435 -1.60 -12.18 14.49
CA GLY A 435 -0.89 -11.45 13.44
C GLY A 435 -1.45 -10.06 13.16
N ILE A 436 -0.93 -9.44 12.10
CA ILE A 436 -1.34 -8.12 11.60
C ILE A 436 -1.50 -8.15 10.08
N LYS A 437 -2.18 -7.13 9.52
CA LYS A 437 -2.16 -6.86 8.09
C LYS A 437 -0.77 -6.40 7.64
N MET A 438 0.01 -7.34 7.10
CA MET A 438 1.39 -7.14 6.70
C MET A 438 1.61 -7.65 5.27
N THR A 439 2.44 -6.96 4.49
CA THR A 439 3.02 -7.48 3.26
C THR A 439 4.53 -7.55 3.43
N GLU A 440 5.08 -8.75 3.36
CA GLU A 440 6.51 -8.99 3.27
C GLU A 440 6.92 -8.88 1.80
N MET A 441 8.06 -8.28 1.54
CA MET A 441 8.50 -8.02 0.17
C MET A 441 10.00 -8.17 0.04
N VAL A 442 10.42 -8.70 -1.10
CA VAL A 442 11.80 -8.69 -1.56
C VAL A 442 11.83 -8.07 -2.94
N TYR A 443 12.88 -7.32 -3.23
CA TYR A 443 13.21 -6.81 -4.54
C TYR A 443 14.60 -7.32 -4.94
N LEU A 444 14.66 -8.09 -6.02
CA LEU A 444 15.85 -8.83 -6.43
C LEU A 444 15.99 -8.84 -7.96
N PRO A 445 17.18 -9.13 -8.51
CA PRO A 445 17.42 -9.10 -9.95
C PRO A 445 16.63 -10.20 -10.67
N LYS A 446 16.07 -9.91 -11.85
CA LYS A 446 15.44 -10.93 -12.72
C LYS A 446 16.45 -12.00 -13.17
N GLN A 447 17.72 -11.60 -13.27
CA GLN A 447 18.86 -12.45 -13.63
C GLN A 447 19.93 -12.33 -12.55
N LEU A 448 20.21 -13.42 -11.86
CA LEU A 448 21.22 -13.50 -10.80
C LEU A 448 22.63 -13.72 -11.37
N ASN A 449 23.65 -13.21 -10.67
CA ASN A 449 25.04 -13.56 -10.96
C ASN A 449 25.38 -14.94 -10.34
N MET A 450 25.10 -16.00 -11.09
CA MET A 450 25.27 -17.38 -10.61
C MET A 450 26.71 -17.74 -10.29
N ASN A 451 27.70 -17.10 -10.90
CA ASN A 451 29.11 -17.35 -10.61
C ASN A 451 29.43 -16.95 -9.15
N ILE A 452 29.02 -15.74 -8.76
CA ILE A 452 29.19 -15.26 -7.38
C ILE A 452 28.42 -16.15 -6.41
N LEU A 453 27.13 -16.38 -6.69
CA LEU A 453 26.25 -17.07 -5.75
C LEU A 453 26.58 -18.55 -5.57
N ARG A 454 26.94 -19.29 -6.63
CA ARG A 454 27.34 -20.70 -6.53
C ARG A 454 28.65 -20.86 -5.77
N SER A 455 29.62 -19.97 -5.98
CA SER A 455 30.88 -20.00 -5.23
C SER A 455 30.66 -19.73 -3.73
N LYS A 456 29.79 -18.78 -3.38
CA LYS A 456 29.40 -18.55 -1.98
C LYS A 456 28.68 -19.77 -1.39
N ALA A 457 27.74 -20.36 -2.13
CA ALA A 457 26.98 -21.52 -1.67
C ALA A 457 27.86 -22.76 -1.45
N SER A 458 28.82 -23.03 -2.35
CA SER A 458 29.70 -24.20 -2.27
C SER A 458 30.70 -24.16 -1.11
N LYS A 459 31.01 -22.96 -0.60
CA LYS A 459 31.89 -22.77 0.57
C LYS A 459 31.17 -22.91 1.91
N ARG A 460 29.83 -22.95 1.94
CA ARG A 460 29.07 -23.08 3.20
C ARG A 460 29.10 -24.51 3.72
N SER A 461 29.15 -24.64 5.05
CA SER A 461 29.00 -25.95 5.69
C SER A 461 27.53 -26.41 5.66
N PRO A 462 27.26 -27.72 5.82
CA PRO A 462 25.90 -28.24 5.95
C PRO A 462 25.12 -27.62 7.12
N GLU A 463 25.79 -27.27 8.22
CA GLU A 463 25.17 -26.64 9.39
C GLU A 463 24.66 -25.24 9.06
N GLU A 464 25.43 -24.46 8.30
CA GLU A 464 25.00 -23.14 7.84
C GLU A 464 23.84 -23.25 6.85
N GLU A 465 23.87 -24.23 5.94
CA GLU A 465 22.76 -24.48 5.02
C GLU A 465 21.45 -24.74 5.78
N LYS A 466 21.51 -25.62 6.78
CA LYS A 466 20.36 -25.91 7.64
C LYS A 466 19.92 -24.69 8.44
N ARG A 467 20.87 -23.91 8.98
CA ARG A 467 20.55 -22.66 9.70
C ARG A 467 19.80 -21.68 8.82
N LEU A 468 20.18 -21.53 7.54
CA LEU A 468 19.50 -20.64 6.60
C LEU A 468 18.08 -21.12 6.25
N GLN A 469 17.89 -22.43 6.13
CA GLN A 469 16.56 -23.03 5.97
C GLN A 469 15.69 -22.76 7.20
N ASP A 470 16.19 -23.07 8.40
CA ASP A 470 15.48 -22.88 9.68
C ASP A 470 15.19 -21.40 9.94
N MET A 471 16.12 -20.50 9.59
CA MET A 471 15.94 -19.06 9.65
C MET A 471 14.84 -18.59 8.70
N THR A 472 14.82 -19.07 7.45
CA THR A 472 13.77 -18.70 6.48
C THR A 472 12.41 -19.19 6.96
N LYS A 473 12.34 -20.42 7.48
CA LYS A 473 11.13 -21.01 8.04
C LYS A 473 10.65 -20.30 9.30
N SER A 474 11.52 -19.95 10.23
CA SER A 474 11.13 -19.22 11.45
C SER A 474 10.80 -17.75 11.20
N PHE A 475 11.48 -17.11 10.25
CA PHE A 475 11.29 -15.70 9.96
C PHE A 475 10.01 -15.47 9.16
N TYR A 476 9.86 -16.17 8.04
CA TYR A 476 8.73 -16.03 7.13
C TYR A 476 7.65 -17.10 7.30
N ASN A 477 7.94 -18.28 7.85
CA ASN A 477 7.06 -19.46 7.73
C ASN A 477 6.94 -19.95 6.28
N VAL A 478 8.07 -19.99 5.56
CA VAL A 478 8.23 -20.67 4.25
C VAL A 478 9.17 -21.86 4.43
N ASP A 479 8.77 -23.03 3.94
CA ASP A 479 9.67 -24.18 3.88
C ASP A 479 10.45 -24.19 2.56
N MET A 480 11.78 -24.13 2.67
CA MET A 480 12.72 -24.13 1.53
C MET A 480 13.55 -25.42 1.51
N SER A 481 12.88 -26.56 1.61
CA SER A 481 13.56 -27.87 1.62
C SER A 481 14.28 -28.15 0.29
N PRO A 482 15.50 -28.74 0.31
CA PRO A 482 16.24 -29.11 -0.90
C PRO A 482 15.44 -30.04 -1.82
N GLY A 483 15.58 -29.88 -3.14
CA GLY A 483 14.89 -30.73 -4.12
C GLY A 483 13.40 -30.44 -4.35
N ALA A 484 12.78 -29.56 -3.55
CA ALA A 484 11.40 -29.09 -3.76
C ALA A 484 11.28 -27.96 -4.82
N GLY A 485 12.34 -27.70 -5.58
CA GLY A 485 12.37 -26.65 -6.60
C GLY A 485 11.81 -27.12 -7.93
N TYR A 486 10.87 -26.36 -8.47
CA TYR A 486 10.44 -26.49 -9.85
C TYR A 486 11.59 -26.12 -10.79
N THR A 487 11.72 -26.86 -11.88
CA THR A 487 12.78 -26.68 -12.88
C THR A 487 12.29 -25.88 -14.08
N THR A 488 10.98 -25.84 -14.30
CA THR A 488 10.36 -25.11 -15.41
C THR A 488 9.18 -24.26 -14.93
N LEU A 489 8.84 -23.24 -15.72
CA LEU A 489 7.67 -22.39 -15.48
C LEU A 489 6.35 -23.18 -15.51
N ASP A 490 6.27 -24.20 -16.37
CA ASP A 490 5.08 -25.07 -16.49
C ASP A 490 4.81 -25.86 -15.22
N GLU A 491 5.86 -26.40 -14.58
CA GLU A 491 5.75 -27.10 -13.29
C GLU A 491 5.24 -26.18 -12.18
N ILE A 492 5.76 -24.95 -12.11
CA ILE A 492 5.32 -23.92 -11.14
C ILE A 492 3.84 -23.57 -11.37
N ASN A 493 3.48 -23.30 -12.63
CA ASN A 493 2.11 -22.94 -13.01
C ASN A 493 1.12 -24.08 -12.73
N ALA A 494 1.50 -25.33 -12.96
CA ALA A 494 0.66 -26.48 -12.67
C ALA A 494 0.37 -26.59 -11.16
N ALA A 495 1.39 -26.44 -10.31
CA ALA A 495 1.21 -26.46 -8.85
C ALA A 495 0.30 -25.32 -8.38
N TYR A 496 0.56 -24.09 -8.84
CA TYR A 496 -0.27 -22.93 -8.47
C TYR A 496 -1.73 -23.08 -8.94
N ASN A 497 -1.95 -23.58 -10.15
CA ASN A 497 -3.31 -23.77 -10.69
C ASN A 497 -4.10 -24.86 -9.94
N ALA A 498 -3.42 -25.89 -9.41
CA ALA A 498 -4.05 -26.88 -8.55
C ALA A 498 -4.60 -26.21 -7.27
N ASP A 499 -3.80 -25.39 -6.59
CA ASP A 499 -4.23 -24.64 -5.40
C ASP A 499 -5.35 -23.62 -5.70
N ASP A 500 -5.25 -22.89 -6.81
CA ASP A 500 -6.29 -21.96 -7.31
C ASP A 500 -7.64 -22.66 -7.58
N SER A 501 -7.61 -23.88 -8.11
CA SER A 501 -8.82 -24.65 -8.38
C SER A 501 -9.56 -25.06 -7.09
N VAL A 502 -8.83 -25.47 -6.06
CA VAL A 502 -9.38 -25.83 -4.75
C VAL A 502 -10.03 -24.61 -4.09
N PHE A 503 -9.37 -23.46 -4.15
CA PHE A 503 -9.93 -22.21 -3.66
C PHE A 503 -11.22 -21.81 -4.38
N LYS A 504 -11.22 -21.81 -5.72
CA LYS A 504 -12.41 -21.46 -6.52
C LYS A 504 -13.59 -22.35 -6.20
N GLN A 505 -13.37 -23.65 -6.01
CA GLN A 505 -14.43 -24.55 -5.59
C GLN A 505 -14.97 -24.19 -4.20
N GLY A 506 -14.11 -23.95 -3.21
CA GLY A 506 -14.52 -23.52 -1.88
C GLY A 506 -15.31 -22.21 -1.88
N LEU A 507 -14.95 -21.25 -2.75
CA LEU A 507 -15.71 -20.01 -2.93
C LEU A 507 -17.10 -20.27 -3.53
N LEU A 508 -17.19 -21.12 -4.56
CA LEU A 508 -18.47 -21.51 -5.17
C LEU A 508 -19.38 -22.21 -4.16
N ASP A 509 -18.81 -23.09 -3.33
CA ASP A 509 -19.53 -23.80 -2.28
C ASP A 509 -20.05 -22.83 -1.21
N ALA A 510 -19.25 -21.83 -0.81
CA ALA A 510 -19.66 -20.80 0.12
C ALA A 510 -20.80 -19.92 -0.45
N ILE A 511 -20.71 -19.54 -1.73
CA ILE A 511 -21.78 -18.79 -2.43
C ILE A 511 -23.06 -19.64 -2.51
N ALA A 512 -22.94 -20.92 -2.83
CA ALA A 512 -24.08 -21.84 -2.88
C ALA A 512 -24.74 -21.97 -1.49
N SER A 513 -23.95 -22.12 -0.42
CA SER A 513 -24.45 -22.19 0.95
C SER A 513 -25.16 -20.89 1.38
N GLU A 514 -24.57 -19.71 1.12
CA GLU A 514 -25.19 -18.42 1.45
C GLU A 514 -26.50 -18.18 0.70
N LYS A 515 -26.56 -18.64 -0.56
CA LYS A 515 -27.76 -18.64 -1.38
C LYS A 515 -28.85 -19.54 -0.79
N GLU A 516 -28.52 -20.78 -0.45
CA GLU A 516 -29.46 -21.72 0.18
C GLU A 516 -29.98 -21.20 1.52
N ASN A 517 -29.09 -20.62 2.34
CA ASN A 517 -29.47 -19.95 3.59
C ASN A 517 -30.42 -18.77 3.35
N MET A 518 -30.24 -17.97 2.30
CA MET A 518 -31.18 -16.91 1.94
C MET A 518 -32.53 -17.46 1.49
N THR A 519 -32.56 -18.45 0.60
CA THR A 519 -33.80 -19.11 0.17
C THR A 519 -34.56 -19.66 1.37
N HIS A 520 -33.89 -20.42 2.25
CA HIS A 520 -34.50 -20.99 3.45
C HIS A 520 -35.07 -19.90 4.37
N ARG A 521 -34.34 -18.80 4.59
CA ARG A 521 -34.83 -17.67 5.41
C ARG A 521 -36.07 -17.02 4.83
N ILE A 522 -36.12 -16.82 3.52
CA ILE A 522 -37.29 -16.28 2.83
C ILE A 522 -38.48 -17.23 2.95
N GLU A 523 -38.28 -18.52 2.68
CA GLU A 523 -39.33 -19.54 2.77
C GLU A 523 -39.87 -19.68 4.20
N SER A 524 -38.97 -19.72 5.19
CA SER A 524 -39.35 -19.72 6.61
C SER A 524 -40.15 -18.48 6.99
N SER A 525 -39.75 -17.31 6.46
CA SER A 525 -40.47 -16.06 6.70
C SER A 525 -41.83 -16.04 6.03
N LEU A 526 -41.98 -16.63 4.84
CA LEU A 526 -43.25 -16.76 4.10
C LEU A 526 -44.19 -17.81 4.71
N ALA A 527 -43.65 -18.82 5.41
CA ALA A 527 -44.42 -19.81 6.15
C ALA A 527 -44.84 -19.34 7.56
N GLY A 528 -44.17 -18.31 8.10
CA GLY A 528 -44.45 -17.75 9.41
C GLY A 528 -45.70 -16.88 9.48
N ASN A 529 -45.95 -16.30 10.66
CA ASN A 529 -47.01 -15.31 10.82
C ASN A 529 -46.61 -14.00 10.12
N PRO A 530 -47.54 -13.32 9.43
CA PRO A 530 -47.25 -12.01 8.86
C PRO A 530 -46.86 -11.01 9.95
N PRO A 531 -45.91 -10.11 9.69
CA PRO A 531 -45.58 -9.05 10.63
C PRO A 531 -46.79 -8.14 10.86
N VAL A 532 -46.83 -7.47 12.02
CA VAL A 532 -47.91 -6.55 12.36
C VAL A 532 -48.07 -5.49 11.25
N PRO A 533 -49.27 -5.32 10.66
CA PRO A 533 -49.47 -4.36 9.59
C PRO A 533 -49.10 -2.94 10.01
N VAL A 534 -48.34 -2.25 9.17
CA VAL A 534 -48.04 -0.82 9.38
C VAL A 534 -49.34 -0.02 9.27
N ARG A 535 -49.62 0.84 10.25
CA ARG A 535 -50.83 1.67 10.27
C ARG A 535 -51.00 2.43 8.96
N ALA A 536 -52.18 2.32 8.36
CA ALA A 536 -52.47 2.94 7.08
C ALA A 536 -52.39 4.49 7.16
N THR A 537 -51.55 5.07 6.31
CA THR A 537 -51.43 6.50 6.04
C THR A 537 -51.47 6.74 4.53
N SER A 538 -51.55 7.99 4.07
CA SER A 538 -51.42 8.29 2.64
C SER A 538 -50.09 7.78 2.05
N SER A 539 -49.00 7.86 2.83
CA SER A 539 -47.69 7.36 2.42
C SER A 539 -47.66 5.82 2.30
N THR A 540 -48.17 5.10 3.30
CA THR A 540 -48.14 3.62 3.26
C THR A 540 -49.00 3.09 2.11
N ARG A 541 -50.15 3.72 1.82
CA ARG A 541 -50.97 3.38 0.64
C ARG A 541 -50.26 3.66 -0.69
N ALA A 542 -49.38 4.65 -0.74
CA ALA A 542 -48.57 4.91 -1.94
C ALA A 542 -47.53 3.81 -2.17
N TYR A 543 -46.86 3.34 -1.11
CA TYR A 543 -45.99 2.15 -1.20
C TYR A 543 -46.76 0.89 -1.61
N ASP A 544 -47.94 0.66 -1.04
CA ASP A 544 -48.78 -0.50 -1.39
C ASP A 544 -49.18 -0.49 -2.88
N ARG A 545 -49.57 0.68 -3.40
CA ARG A 545 -49.83 0.87 -4.83
C ARG A 545 -48.58 0.64 -5.68
N TYR A 546 -47.43 1.13 -5.24
CA TYR A 546 -46.16 0.92 -5.94
C TYR A 546 -45.80 -0.59 -6.00
N ILE A 547 -45.90 -1.30 -4.88
CA ILE A 547 -45.62 -2.75 -4.81
C ILE A 547 -46.57 -3.53 -5.73
N ASN A 548 -47.87 -3.24 -5.69
CA ASN A 548 -48.85 -3.89 -6.55
C ASN A 548 -48.68 -3.52 -8.04
N GLY A 549 -48.20 -2.33 -8.33
CA GLY A 549 -47.96 -1.84 -9.70
C GLY A 549 -46.59 -2.16 -10.28
N LEU A 550 -45.71 -2.83 -9.53
CA LEU A 550 -44.30 -3.01 -9.91
C LEU A 550 -44.12 -3.88 -11.17
N TYR A 551 -45.01 -4.86 -11.37
CA TYR A 551 -45.04 -5.80 -12.50
C TYR A 551 -46.41 -6.49 -12.60
N LYS A 552 -46.76 -7.10 -13.74
CA LYS A 552 -47.90 -8.04 -13.82
C LYS A 552 -47.42 -9.49 -13.62
N ASN A 553 -48.26 -10.36 -13.05
CA ASN A 553 -47.89 -11.76 -12.82
C ASN A 553 -47.52 -12.49 -14.11
N GLU A 554 -48.21 -12.16 -15.22
CA GLU A 554 -47.91 -12.68 -16.56
C GLU A 554 -46.52 -12.28 -17.07
N ASP A 555 -46.00 -11.12 -16.65
CA ASP A 555 -44.66 -10.65 -17.04
C ASP A 555 -43.56 -11.44 -16.33
N ILE A 556 -43.81 -11.91 -15.10
CA ILE A 556 -42.79 -12.62 -14.29
C ILE A 556 -42.43 -13.97 -14.88
N THR A 557 -43.37 -14.66 -15.53
CA THR A 557 -43.08 -15.96 -16.16
C THR A 557 -42.06 -15.82 -17.29
N LYS A 558 -42.10 -14.68 -18.00
CA LYS A 558 -41.19 -14.32 -19.12
C LYS A 558 -39.98 -13.48 -18.70
N ALA A 559 -39.97 -12.98 -17.46
CA ALA A 559 -38.91 -12.11 -16.99
C ALA A 559 -37.56 -12.83 -16.90
N SER A 560 -36.51 -12.13 -17.29
CA SER A 560 -35.13 -12.61 -17.14
C SER A 560 -34.71 -12.63 -15.66
N THR A 561 -33.61 -13.33 -15.38
CA THR A 561 -32.96 -13.33 -14.06
C THR A 561 -32.68 -11.92 -13.56
N PHE A 562 -32.19 -11.03 -14.42
CA PHE A 562 -31.90 -9.65 -14.05
C PHE A 562 -33.16 -8.85 -13.68
N GLN A 563 -34.23 -9.01 -14.45
CA GLN A 563 -35.52 -8.35 -14.16
C GLN A 563 -36.11 -8.83 -12.84
N CYS A 564 -36.14 -10.15 -12.60
CA CYS A 564 -36.64 -10.71 -11.34
C CYS A 564 -35.85 -10.21 -10.13
N LYS A 565 -34.51 -10.17 -10.20
CA LYS A 565 -33.65 -9.58 -9.16
C LYS A 565 -34.04 -8.13 -8.87
N THR A 566 -34.20 -7.32 -9.92
CA THR A 566 -34.56 -5.90 -9.80
C THR A 566 -35.94 -5.70 -9.16
N TYR A 567 -36.94 -6.48 -9.58
CA TYR A 567 -38.28 -6.41 -9.00
C TYR A 567 -38.29 -6.82 -7.53
N LEU A 568 -37.62 -7.92 -7.18
CA LEU A 568 -37.55 -8.41 -5.82
C LEU A 568 -36.88 -7.38 -4.89
N ALA A 569 -35.75 -6.81 -5.32
CA ALA A 569 -35.06 -5.77 -4.56
C ALA A 569 -35.89 -4.49 -4.37
N LYS A 570 -36.62 -4.04 -5.41
CA LYS A 570 -37.53 -2.87 -5.31
C LYS A 570 -38.71 -3.14 -4.39
N LEU A 571 -39.27 -4.35 -4.42
CA LEU A 571 -40.35 -4.80 -3.55
C LEU A 571 -39.91 -4.78 -2.07
N ILE A 572 -38.71 -5.31 -1.77
CA ILE A 572 -38.13 -5.28 -0.42
C ILE A 572 -37.80 -3.83 0.02
N ALA A 573 -37.21 -3.02 -0.87
CA ALA A 573 -36.90 -1.62 -0.59
C ALA A 573 -38.16 -0.81 -0.24
N ALA A 574 -39.23 -0.95 -1.04
CA ALA A 574 -40.51 -0.30 -0.80
C ALA A 574 -41.12 -0.72 0.55
N SER A 575 -41.11 -2.03 0.85
CA SER A 575 -41.57 -2.57 2.14
C SER A 575 -40.76 -2.06 3.32
N THR A 576 -39.44 -1.89 3.15
CA THR A 576 -38.55 -1.39 4.22
C THR A 576 -38.82 0.08 4.51
N LEU A 577 -38.84 0.93 3.48
CA LEU A 577 -39.13 2.36 3.64
C LEU A 577 -40.55 2.62 4.18
N LYS A 578 -41.52 1.77 3.82
CA LYS A 578 -42.88 1.76 4.39
C LYS A 578 -42.84 1.49 5.89
N ALA A 579 -42.14 0.44 6.34
CA ALA A 579 -41.98 0.10 7.76
C ALA A 579 -41.25 1.19 8.56
N ASP A 580 -40.33 1.91 7.93
CA ASP A 580 -39.60 3.02 8.56
C ASP A 580 -40.43 4.31 8.67
N GLY A 581 -41.68 4.29 8.19
CA GLY A 581 -42.58 5.44 8.20
C GLY A 581 -42.12 6.58 7.30
N LYS A 582 -41.28 6.31 6.28
CA LYS A 582 -40.80 7.33 5.34
C LYS A 582 -41.94 7.77 4.42
N LYS A 583 -41.84 9.01 3.94
CA LYS A 583 -42.71 9.48 2.85
C LYS A 583 -42.34 8.73 1.57
N PHE A 584 -43.34 8.31 0.80
CA PHE A 584 -43.13 7.65 -0.47
C PHE A 584 -42.26 8.50 -1.40
N ASP A 585 -41.11 7.93 -1.80
CA ASP A 585 -40.18 8.49 -2.77
C ASP A 585 -39.63 7.34 -3.62
N GLN A 586 -39.97 7.34 -4.91
CA GLN A 586 -39.51 6.32 -5.85
C GLN A 586 -37.98 6.30 -5.98
N LYS A 587 -37.31 7.46 -5.91
CA LYS A 587 -35.85 7.52 -6.01
C LYS A 587 -35.20 6.85 -4.79
N ALA A 588 -35.79 7.02 -3.61
CA ALA A 588 -35.34 6.33 -2.41
C ALA A 588 -35.51 4.80 -2.52
N VAL A 589 -36.63 4.33 -3.11
CA VAL A 589 -36.83 2.90 -3.40
C VAL A 589 -35.76 2.38 -4.36
N GLU A 590 -35.48 3.11 -5.44
CA GLU A 590 -34.47 2.72 -6.43
C GLU A 590 -33.07 2.68 -5.82
N GLN A 591 -32.68 3.70 -5.04
CA GLN A 591 -31.39 3.73 -4.36
C GLN A 591 -31.24 2.58 -3.37
N MET A 592 -32.25 2.33 -2.54
CA MET A 592 -32.22 1.23 -1.58
C MET A 592 -32.21 -0.14 -2.27
N SER A 593 -32.93 -0.30 -3.39
CA SER A 593 -32.93 -1.56 -4.16
C SER A 593 -31.55 -1.89 -4.72
N LYS A 594 -30.78 -0.88 -5.17
CA LYS A 594 -29.40 -1.07 -5.61
C LYS A 594 -28.51 -1.53 -4.46
N SER A 595 -28.66 -0.93 -3.28
CA SER A 595 -27.92 -1.36 -2.10
C SER A 595 -28.30 -2.76 -1.63
N ILE A 596 -29.57 -3.16 -1.73
CA ILE A 596 -29.98 -4.53 -1.42
C ILE A 596 -29.27 -5.52 -2.36
N LEU A 597 -29.28 -5.26 -3.67
CA LEU A 597 -28.60 -6.14 -4.64
C LEU A 597 -27.09 -6.21 -4.44
N GLU A 598 -26.47 -5.12 -3.99
CA GLU A 598 -25.03 -5.06 -3.78
C GLU A 598 -24.58 -5.79 -2.50
N TYR A 599 -25.39 -5.80 -1.44
CA TYR A 599 -24.95 -6.22 -0.11
C TYR A 599 -25.64 -7.44 0.47
N THR A 600 -26.61 -8.02 -0.22
CA THR A 600 -27.31 -9.21 0.24
C THR A 600 -27.15 -10.33 -0.77
N SER A 601 -27.31 -11.58 -0.33
CA SER A 601 -27.28 -12.73 -1.24
C SER A 601 -28.56 -12.88 -2.08
N LEU A 602 -29.45 -11.87 -2.06
CA LEU A 602 -30.64 -11.82 -2.92
C LEU A 602 -30.27 -11.86 -4.40
N GLY A 603 -29.12 -11.28 -4.75
CA GLY A 603 -28.55 -11.32 -6.09
C GLY A 603 -28.15 -12.74 -6.53
N GLU A 604 -28.06 -13.72 -5.64
CA GLU A 604 -27.58 -15.07 -5.97
C GLU A 604 -28.71 -16.12 -6.06
N LEU A 605 -29.96 -15.74 -5.77
CA LEU A 605 -31.12 -16.63 -5.82
C LEU A 605 -31.35 -17.26 -7.21
N LYS A 606 -31.92 -18.48 -7.25
CA LYS A 606 -32.31 -19.11 -8.52
C LYS A 606 -33.49 -18.34 -9.13
N LEU A 607 -33.59 -18.37 -10.46
CA LEU A 607 -34.68 -17.72 -11.18
C LEU A 607 -36.05 -18.24 -10.69
N ASP A 608 -36.17 -19.55 -10.50
CA ASP A 608 -37.42 -20.17 -10.09
C ASP A 608 -37.84 -19.76 -8.68
N ASP A 609 -36.88 -19.66 -7.74
CA ASP A 609 -37.13 -19.16 -6.38
C ASP A 609 -37.63 -17.71 -6.42
N MET A 610 -36.96 -16.85 -7.20
CA MET A 610 -37.40 -15.46 -7.36
C MET A 610 -38.79 -15.36 -7.98
N LYS A 611 -39.08 -16.14 -9.02
CA LYS A 611 -40.41 -16.18 -9.64
C LYS A 611 -41.46 -16.63 -8.63
N LYS A 612 -41.21 -17.70 -7.86
CA LYS A 612 -42.07 -18.19 -6.78
C LYS A 612 -42.38 -17.09 -5.76
N PHE A 613 -41.39 -16.30 -5.36
CA PHE A 613 -41.59 -15.21 -4.40
C PHE A 613 -42.36 -14.02 -5.01
N LEU A 614 -42.13 -13.71 -6.29
CA LEU A 614 -42.77 -12.59 -6.98
C LEU A 614 -44.22 -12.87 -7.41
N THR A 615 -44.62 -14.13 -7.58
CA THR A 615 -45.98 -14.50 -8.02
C THR A 615 -46.97 -14.73 -6.87
N ASN A 616 -46.58 -14.46 -5.62
CA ASN A 616 -47.50 -14.58 -4.49
C ASN A 616 -48.73 -13.66 -4.65
N ALA A 617 -49.92 -14.21 -4.38
CA ALA A 617 -51.19 -13.49 -4.53
C ALA A 617 -51.28 -12.23 -3.65
N ASN A 618 -50.72 -12.27 -2.42
CA ASN A 618 -50.67 -11.13 -1.52
C ASN A 618 -49.28 -10.50 -1.51
N ARG A 619 -48.94 -9.78 -2.59
CA ARG A 619 -47.63 -9.17 -2.78
C ARG A 619 -47.17 -8.27 -1.64
N ILE A 620 -48.09 -7.52 -1.01
CA ILE A 620 -47.75 -6.63 0.11
C ILE A 620 -47.31 -7.46 1.32
N GLN A 621 -48.10 -8.46 1.70
CA GLN A 621 -47.76 -9.33 2.82
C GLN A 621 -46.46 -10.09 2.56
N SER A 622 -46.27 -10.62 1.35
CA SER A 622 -45.01 -11.27 0.97
C SER A 622 -43.83 -10.31 1.02
N ALA A 623 -43.99 -9.06 0.57
CA ALA A 623 -42.96 -8.04 0.68
C ALA A 623 -42.59 -7.73 2.13
N ASP A 624 -43.58 -7.66 3.02
CA ASP A 624 -43.37 -7.46 4.44
C ASP A 624 -42.64 -8.67 5.08
N MET A 625 -42.93 -9.90 4.66
CA MET A 625 -42.27 -11.12 5.15
C MET A 625 -40.84 -11.29 4.61
N ILE A 626 -40.64 -11.11 3.29
CA ILE A 626 -39.31 -11.19 2.66
C ILE A 626 -38.38 -10.12 3.24
N ARG A 627 -38.92 -8.92 3.54
CA ARG A 627 -38.16 -7.88 4.24
C ARG A 627 -37.54 -8.39 5.54
N GLU A 628 -38.29 -9.14 6.36
CA GLU A 628 -37.77 -9.64 7.63
C GLU A 628 -36.60 -10.62 7.43
N ALA A 629 -36.65 -11.46 6.39
CA ALA A 629 -35.53 -12.33 6.03
C ALA A 629 -34.28 -11.53 5.61
N VAL A 630 -34.48 -10.51 4.77
CA VAL A 630 -33.39 -9.68 4.21
C VAL A 630 -32.83 -8.68 5.23
N LYS A 631 -33.60 -8.34 6.27
CA LYS A 631 -33.19 -7.48 7.39
C LYS A 631 -31.89 -7.96 8.04
N ILE A 632 -31.70 -9.27 8.14
CA ILE A 632 -30.47 -9.86 8.72
C ILE A 632 -29.26 -9.52 7.85
N ASP A 633 -29.35 -9.53 6.53
CA ASP A 633 -28.23 -9.17 5.66
C ASP A 633 -27.96 -7.67 5.67
N LEU A 634 -29.02 -6.86 5.79
CA LEU A 634 -28.91 -5.40 5.78
C LEU A 634 -28.37 -4.83 7.10
N PHE A 635 -28.80 -5.38 8.23
CA PHE A 635 -28.53 -4.82 9.56
C PHE A 635 -27.88 -5.81 10.51
N GLY A 636 -27.87 -7.10 10.19
CA GLY A 636 -27.25 -8.12 11.02
C GLY A 636 -25.73 -8.13 10.92
N VAL A 637 -25.14 -8.96 11.77
CA VAL A 637 -23.70 -9.18 11.82
C VAL A 637 -23.46 -10.63 11.40
N LYS A 638 -22.34 -10.94 10.73
CA LYS A 638 -22.01 -12.34 10.44
C LYS A 638 -21.76 -13.08 11.76
N PRO A 639 -22.23 -14.34 11.93
CA PRO A 639 -22.10 -15.07 13.19
C PRO A 639 -20.67 -15.10 13.76
N LYS A 640 -19.68 -15.26 12.87
CA LYS A 640 -18.25 -15.26 13.24
C LYS A 640 -17.72 -13.96 13.84
N TYR A 641 -18.49 -12.88 13.85
CA TYR A 641 -18.15 -11.58 14.42
C TYR A 641 -19.08 -11.12 15.56
N PHE A 642 -20.02 -11.96 16.02
CA PHE A 642 -20.96 -11.60 17.09
C PHE A 642 -20.28 -11.14 18.37
N GLU A 643 -19.27 -11.87 18.84
CA GLU A 643 -18.54 -11.52 20.06
C GLU A 643 -17.78 -10.20 19.92
N ALA A 644 -17.12 -9.98 18.79
CA ALA A 644 -16.40 -8.74 18.50
C ALA A 644 -17.35 -7.53 18.46
N TYR A 645 -18.50 -7.68 17.81
CA TYR A 645 -19.55 -6.67 17.78
C TYR A 645 -20.07 -6.34 19.18
N LYS A 646 -20.40 -7.37 19.98
CA LYS A 646 -20.90 -7.19 21.35
C LYS A 646 -19.86 -6.53 22.25
N LYS A 647 -18.59 -6.93 22.16
CA LYS A 647 -17.45 -6.31 22.87
C LYS A 647 -17.35 -4.82 22.55
N GLU A 648 -17.43 -4.43 21.27
CA GLU A 648 -17.37 -3.03 20.84
C GLU A 648 -18.59 -2.21 21.31
N MET A 649 -19.80 -2.74 21.19
CA MET A 649 -21.01 -2.08 21.68
C MET A 649 -21.00 -1.90 23.21
N LYS A 650 -20.52 -2.91 23.95
CA LYS A 650 -20.35 -2.84 25.40
C LYS A 650 -19.32 -1.78 25.78
N LEU A 651 -18.18 -1.77 25.10
CA LEU A 651 -17.15 -0.77 25.34
C LEU A 651 -17.66 0.66 25.10
N LEU A 652 -18.48 0.88 24.07
CA LEU A 652 -19.15 2.16 23.85
C LEU A 652 -20.15 2.46 24.99
N SER A 653 -21.07 1.54 25.27
CA SER A 653 -22.12 1.67 26.29
C SER A 653 -21.57 2.12 27.66
N GLU A 654 -20.48 1.51 28.11
CA GLU A 654 -19.82 1.80 29.39
C GLU A 654 -19.11 3.16 29.42
N ASN A 655 -18.77 3.73 28.25
CA ASN A 655 -17.99 4.95 28.13
C ASN A 655 -18.78 6.13 27.53
N MET A 656 -20.07 5.94 27.24
CA MET A 656 -20.97 7.02 26.84
C MET A 656 -21.21 7.99 28.00
N LEU A 657 -21.38 9.28 27.67
CA LEU A 657 -21.80 10.28 28.65
C LEU A 657 -23.21 9.94 29.16
N THR A 658 -23.41 10.12 30.46
CA THR A 658 -24.69 9.93 31.16
C THR A 658 -25.89 10.56 30.43
N LYS A 659 -27.00 9.82 30.39
CA LYS A 659 -28.27 10.25 29.79
C LYS A 659 -29.11 11.17 30.69
N GLN A 660 -28.79 11.26 31.98
CA GLN A 660 -29.51 12.07 32.95
C GLN A 660 -29.44 13.57 32.59
N GLY A 661 -30.60 14.24 32.60
CA GLY A 661 -30.73 15.65 32.22
C GLY A 661 -30.46 15.96 30.74
N ARG A 662 -30.59 14.97 29.84
CA ARG A 662 -30.34 15.12 28.39
C ARG A 662 -31.63 15.05 27.58
N SER A 663 -31.55 15.48 26.32
CA SER A 663 -32.68 15.45 25.40
C SER A 663 -33.19 14.03 25.18
N ARG A 664 -34.47 13.89 24.86
CA ARG A 664 -35.12 12.59 24.64
C ARG A 664 -34.41 11.78 23.56
N GLU A 665 -33.93 12.43 22.50
CA GLU A 665 -33.20 11.77 21.41
C GLU A 665 -31.86 11.17 21.89
N TYR A 666 -31.14 11.85 22.79
CA TYR A 666 -29.91 11.28 23.35
C TYR A 666 -30.19 10.14 24.33
N GLN A 667 -31.24 10.24 25.14
CA GLN A 667 -31.66 9.15 26.02
C GLN A 667 -31.99 7.89 25.19
N ASN A 668 -32.74 8.06 24.09
CA ASN A 668 -33.06 6.96 23.17
C ASN A 668 -31.81 6.36 22.52
N LEU A 669 -30.83 7.18 22.14
CA LEU A 669 -29.55 6.70 21.63
C LEU A 669 -28.79 5.87 22.67
N TYR A 670 -28.68 6.38 23.90
CA TYR A 670 -28.03 5.67 25.00
C TYR A 670 -28.70 4.31 25.25
N ASP A 671 -30.03 4.27 25.30
CA ASP A 671 -30.80 3.05 25.56
C ASP A 671 -30.70 2.05 24.40
N ALA A 672 -30.64 2.52 23.14
CA ALA A 672 -30.44 1.65 21.98
C ALA A 672 -29.05 1.00 21.97
N VAL A 673 -27.99 1.76 22.29
CA VAL A 673 -26.62 1.23 22.39
C VAL A 673 -26.51 0.24 23.54
N LYS A 674 -27.11 0.54 24.69
CA LYS A 674 -27.12 -0.36 25.84
C LYS A 674 -27.82 -1.68 25.50
N ALA A 675 -29.01 -1.62 24.89
CA ALA A 675 -29.72 -2.82 24.46
C ALA A 675 -28.91 -3.67 23.46
N ALA A 676 -28.20 -3.03 22.52
CA ALA A 676 -27.31 -3.71 21.59
C ALA A 676 -26.12 -4.41 22.30
N SER A 677 -25.57 -3.81 23.36
CA SER A 677 -24.46 -4.38 24.12
C SER A 677 -24.85 -5.57 25.02
N GLU A 678 -26.14 -5.69 25.35
CA GLU A 678 -26.68 -6.68 26.28
C GLU A 678 -27.33 -7.89 25.57
N ILE A 679 -27.25 -7.98 24.24
CA ILE A 679 -27.81 -9.10 23.47
C ILE A 679 -27.17 -10.42 23.92
N ASP A 680 -28.02 -11.42 24.17
CA ASP A 680 -27.61 -12.79 24.43
C ASP A 680 -27.28 -13.51 23.11
N LEU A 681 -26.02 -13.91 22.96
CA LEU A 681 -25.51 -14.56 21.75
C LEU A 681 -25.75 -16.07 21.74
N THR A 682 -26.23 -16.64 22.85
CA THR A 682 -26.51 -18.09 22.98
C THR A 682 -27.87 -18.48 22.41
N GLN A 683 -28.72 -17.50 22.14
CA GLN A 683 -30.08 -17.73 21.63
C GLN A 683 -30.07 -17.94 20.12
N GLY A 684 -30.88 -18.89 19.64
CA GLY A 684 -30.95 -19.24 18.20
C GLY A 684 -31.43 -18.09 17.29
N ASP A 685 -31.99 -17.02 17.86
CA ASP A 685 -32.43 -15.81 17.17
C ASP A 685 -31.49 -14.60 17.32
N ALA A 686 -30.25 -14.82 17.80
CA ALA A 686 -29.27 -13.75 18.02
C ALA A 686 -29.06 -12.86 16.78
N ALA A 687 -29.01 -13.45 15.58
CA ALA A 687 -28.87 -12.70 14.32
C ALA A 687 -30.00 -11.69 14.10
N VAL A 688 -31.25 -12.08 14.40
CA VAL A 688 -32.44 -11.23 14.27
C VAL A 688 -32.40 -10.11 15.31
N LYS A 689 -32.08 -10.44 16.56
CA LYS A 689 -31.97 -9.48 17.66
C LYS A 689 -30.88 -8.43 17.40
N ILE A 690 -29.74 -8.84 16.85
CA ILE A 690 -28.67 -7.93 16.44
C ILE A 690 -29.15 -7.01 15.33
N ALA A 691 -29.80 -7.54 14.29
CA ALA A 691 -30.33 -6.73 13.20
C ALA A 691 -31.33 -5.67 13.68
N ASP A 692 -32.25 -6.06 14.58
CA ASP A 692 -33.23 -5.14 15.17
C ASP A 692 -32.57 -4.08 16.07
N ALA A 693 -31.58 -4.47 16.87
CA ALA A 693 -30.83 -3.53 17.70
C ALA A 693 -30.03 -2.53 16.86
N ASN A 694 -29.35 -3.01 15.81
CA ASN A 694 -28.60 -2.17 14.88
C ASN A 694 -29.50 -1.15 14.18
N LYS A 695 -30.68 -1.58 13.71
CA LYS A 695 -31.68 -0.67 13.15
C LYS A 695 -32.10 0.43 14.15
N LYS A 696 -32.41 0.05 15.39
CA LYS A 696 -32.76 1.00 16.46
C LYS A 696 -31.63 1.99 16.76
N VAL A 697 -30.37 1.52 16.77
CA VAL A 697 -29.19 2.36 16.95
C VAL A 697 -29.08 3.37 15.80
N ILE A 698 -29.17 2.93 14.55
CA ILE A 698 -29.14 3.81 13.36
C ILE A 698 -30.22 4.89 13.46
N ASP A 699 -31.46 4.50 13.73
CA ASP A 699 -32.59 5.44 13.86
C ASP A 699 -32.36 6.47 14.97
N ALA A 700 -31.85 6.03 16.12
CA ALA A 700 -31.54 6.91 17.23
C ALA A 700 -30.40 7.88 16.91
N VAL A 701 -29.35 7.42 16.21
CA VAL A 701 -28.25 8.28 15.73
C VAL A 701 -28.78 9.33 14.75
N MET A 702 -29.56 8.92 13.75
CA MET A 702 -30.07 9.84 12.72
C MET A 702 -30.96 10.92 13.33
N LYS A 703 -31.90 10.56 14.21
CA LYS A 703 -32.77 11.52 14.92
C LYS A 703 -31.98 12.44 15.85
N TYR A 704 -31.00 11.89 16.55
CA TYR A 704 -30.22 12.66 17.50
C TYR A 704 -29.26 13.65 16.83
N THR A 705 -28.69 13.31 15.66
CA THR A 705 -27.73 14.16 14.93
C THR A 705 -28.39 15.22 14.06
N ASP A 706 -29.67 15.04 13.71
CA ASP A 706 -30.44 15.96 12.87
C ASP A 706 -30.46 17.39 13.44
N GLY A 707 -30.12 18.36 12.59
CA GLY A 707 -30.06 19.79 12.93
C GLY A 707 -28.93 20.18 13.88
N LYS A 708 -28.06 19.24 14.27
CA LYS A 708 -26.94 19.47 15.21
C LYS A 708 -25.57 19.41 14.53
N GLU A 709 -25.52 19.36 13.19
CA GLU A 709 -24.31 19.20 12.40
C GLU A 709 -23.36 20.41 12.54
N LYS A 710 -23.92 21.63 12.69
CA LYS A 710 -23.19 22.91 12.82
C LYS A 710 -22.98 23.40 14.25
N VAL A 711 -23.88 23.06 15.18
CA VAL A 711 -24.08 23.83 16.43
C VAL A 711 -23.29 23.28 17.62
N ARG A 712 -22.79 22.04 17.56
CA ARG A 712 -22.13 21.40 18.70
C ARG A 712 -20.63 21.68 18.76
N THR A 713 -20.30 22.95 18.98
CA THR A 713 -18.93 23.44 19.20
C THR A 713 -18.50 23.40 20.66
N THR A 714 -19.46 23.38 21.61
CA THR A 714 -19.14 23.21 23.04
C THR A 714 -18.56 21.82 23.29
N THR A 715 -17.54 21.70 24.15
CA THR A 715 -16.85 20.43 24.43
C THR A 715 -17.83 19.32 24.83
N SER A 716 -18.80 19.64 25.69
CA SER A 716 -19.80 18.67 26.13
C SER A 716 -20.82 18.29 25.03
N GLY A 717 -21.22 19.25 24.19
CA GLY A 717 -22.09 19.00 23.05
C GLY A 717 -21.42 18.10 22.02
N LYS A 718 -20.14 18.37 21.73
CA LYS A 718 -19.27 17.59 20.84
C LYS A 718 -19.13 16.15 21.34
N ASP A 719 -18.75 15.94 22.60
CA ASP A 719 -18.53 14.58 23.14
C ASP A 719 -19.76 13.67 22.98
N ARG A 720 -20.97 14.19 23.14
CA ARG A 720 -22.19 13.39 22.92
C ARG A 720 -22.55 13.22 21.45
N PHE A 721 -22.17 14.16 20.59
CA PHE A 721 -22.32 14.01 19.14
C PHE A 721 -21.40 12.89 18.65
N ASP A 722 -20.17 12.92 19.13
CA ASP A 722 -19.11 11.97 18.87
C ASP A 722 -19.52 10.54 19.32
N ASN A 723 -20.23 10.37 20.44
CA ASN A 723 -20.83 9.07 20.84
C ASN A 723 -21.85 8.51 19.82
N ALA A 724 -22.61 9.38 19.14
CA ALA A 724 -23.55 8.94 18.11
C ALA A 724 -22.82 8.45 16.85
N ILE A 725 -21.72 9.12 16.50
CA ILE A 725 -20.87 8.69 15.40
C ILE A 725 -20.11 7.40 15.75
N ASP A 726 -19.73 7.17 17.02
CA ASP A 726 -19.19 5.88 17.46
C ASP A 726 -20.18 4.75 17.26
N ALA A 727 -21.44 4.96 17.68
CA ALA A 727 -22.48 3.97 17.52
C ALA A 727 -22.68 3.61 16.04
N MET A 728 -22.82 4.63 15.17
CA MET A 728 -22.92 4.42 13.72
C MET A 728 -21.67 3.71 13.15
N SER A 729 -20.48 4.04 13.65
CA SER A 729 -19.23 3.41 13.20
C SER A 729 -19.17 1.94 13.56
N ILE A 730 -19.58 1.56 14.77
CA ILE A 730 -19.68 0.14 15.16
C ILE A 730 -20.67 -0.56 14.23
N VAL A 731 -21.90 -0.06 14.09
CA VAL A 731 -22.92 -0.71 13.25
C VAL A 731 -22.42 -0.87 11.82
N SER A 732 -21.85 0.17 11.21
CA SER A 732 -21.37 0.10 9.83
C SER A 732 -20.12 -0.74 9.62
N ALA A 733 -19.29 -0.94 10.65
CA ALA A 733 -18.17 -1.87 10.56
C ALA A 733 -18.66 -3.33 10.53
N PHE A 734 -19.63 -3.69 11.38
CA PHE A 734 -20.10 -5.07 11.54
C PHE A 734 -21.30 -5.45 10.65
N ALA A 735 -22.04 -4.45 10.14
CA ALA A 735 -23.15 -4.58 9.19
C ALA A 735 -22.87 -3.66 7.98
N PRO A 736 -21.98 -4.06 7.04
CA PRO A 736 -21.44 -3.17 6.01
C PRO A 736 -22.48 -2.59 5.05
N ALA A 737 -23.60 -3.29 4.85
CA ALA A 737 -24.73 -2.79 4.05
C ALA A 737 -25.27 -1.44 4.58
N THR A 738 -25.17 -1.21 5.89
CA THR A 738 -25.61 0.03 6.53
C THR A 738 -24.70 1.23 6.21
N TYR A 739 -23.44 0.99 5.81
CA TYR A 739 -22.49 2.06 5.55
C TYR A 739 -22.94 2.95 4.38
N LYS A 740 -23.22 2.35 3.22
CA LYS A 740 -23.64 3.13 2.03
C LYS A 740 -25.02 3.76 2.21
N GLN A 741 -25.92 3.07 2.91
CA GLN A 741 -27.30 3.53 3.10
C GLN A 741 -27.43 4.66 4.11
N TYR A 742 -26.71 4.60 5.24
CA TYR A 742 -26.92 5.51 6.36
C TYR A 742 -25.67 6.28 6.75
N ALA A 743 -24.55 5.58 7.01
CA ALA A 743 -23.37 6.23 7.54
C ALA A 743 -22.72 7.21 6.55
N ASN A 744 -22.62 6.84 5.26
CA ASN A 744 -22.02 7.68 4.23
C ASN A 744 -22.86 8.95 4.00
N GLU A 745 -24.20 8.83 3.98
CA GLU A 745 -25.09 9.99 3.89
C GLU A 745 -24.92 10.89 5.12
N LEU A 746 -24.92 10.31 6.32
CA LEU A 746 -24.73 11.05 7.58
C LEU A 746 -23.40 11.81 7.58
N VAL A 747 -22.29 11.15 7.23
CA VAL A 747 -20.95 11.75 7.18
C VAL A 747 -20.87 12.84 6.13
N SER A 748 -21.40 12.59 4.93
CA SER A 748 -21.45 13.57 3.83
C SER A 748 -22.22 14.82 4.26
N ARG A 749 -23.39 14.63 4.89
CA ARG A 749 -24.21 15.72 5.44
C ARG A 749 -23.46 16.53 6.50
N ILE A 750 -22.81 15.86 7.45
CA ILE A 750 -22.04 16.53 8.52
C ILE A 750 -20.86 17.31 7.94
N ASN A 751 -20.05 16.68 7.10
CA ASN A 751 -18.86 17.28 6.52
C ASN A 751 -19.23 18.46 5.59
N LYS A 752 -20.31 18.35 4.81
CA LYS A 752 -20.88 19.46 4.02
C LYS A 752 -21.34 20.61 4.91
N ALA A 753 -22.05 20.32 6.00
CA ALA A 753 -22.49 21.35 6.95
C ALA A 753 -21.32 22.09 7.62
N ARG A 754 -20.16 21.43 7.76
CA ARG A 754 -18.90 21.99 8.30
C ARG A 754 -17.98 22.63 7.24
N GLY A 755 -18.40 22.62 5.97
CA GLY A 755 -17.65 23.17 4.83
C GLY A 755 -16.38 22.40 4.47
N ILE A 756 -16.28 21.14 4.89
CA ILE A 756 -15.12 20.27 4.64
C ILE A 756 -15.03 19.87 3.17
N ASP A 757 -16.18 19.70 2.52
CA ASP A 757 -16.30 19.38 1.09
C ASP A 757 -15.65 20.42 0.18
N LYS A 758 -15.52 21.67 0.64
CA LYS A 758 -14.90 22.79 -0.10
C LYS A 758 -13.38 22.87 0.03
N LEU A 759 -12.78 22.06 0.90
CA LEU A 759 -11.34 22.09 1.16
C LEU A 759 -10.59 21.09 0.26
N THR A 760 -9.30 21.34 0.01
CA THR A 760 -8.39 20.37 -0.60
C THR A 760 -8.12 19.19 0.35
N ASN A 761 -7.65 18.05 -0.16
CA ASN A 761 -7.37 16.88 0.68
C ASN A 761 -6.36 17.18 1.81
N ALA A 762 -5.33 17.98 1.52
CA ALA A 762 -4.33 18.38 2.51
C ALA A 762 -4.92 19.29 3.61
N GLU A 763 -5.85 20.17 3.26
CA GLU A 763 -6.56 21.02 4.23
C GLU A 763 -7.57 20.22 5.05
N ARG A 764 -8.33 19.31 4.41
CA ARG A 764 -9.30 18.42 5.09
C ARG A 764 -8.62 17.64 6.21
N GLN A 765 -7.46 17.05 5.93
CA GLN A 765 -6.72 16.24 6.91
C GLN A 765 -6.25 17.06 8.13
N LYS A 766 -6.11 18.38 8.01
CA LYS A 766 -5.74 19.26 9.14
C LYS A 766 -6.93 19.67 10.01
N ARG A 767 -8.17 19.39 9.57
CA ARG A 767 -9.40 19.80 10.28
C ARG A 767 -9.72 18.83 11.41
N THR A 768 -9.82 19.34 12.63
CA THR A 768 -10.18 18.56 13.84
C THR A 768 -11.68 18.24 13.96
N ASP A 769 -12.49 18.82 13.07
CA ASP A 769 -13.93 18.63 12.94
C ASP A 769 -14.29 17.80 11.70
N LEU A 770 -13.31 17.24 10.98
CA LEU A 770 -13.55 16.24 9.94
C LEU A 770 -14.10 14.94 10.58
N VAL A 771 -15.22 14.44 10.06
CA VAL A 771 -15.75 13.12 10.47
C VAL A 771 -15.30 12.06 9.47
N ILE A 772 -14.57 11.06 9.96
CA ILE A 772 -14.17 9.85 9.22
C ILE A 772 -14.61 8.63 10.04
N MET A 773 -15.55 7.82 9.54
CA MET A 773 -16.17 6.74 10.30
C MET A 773 -15.19 5.79 10.99
N ASN A 774 -14.09 5.42 10.32
CA ASN A 774 -13.11 4.47 10.84
C ASN A 774 -12.33 5.02 12.06
N SER A 775 -12.43 6.33 12.35
CA SER A 775 -11.80 6.96 13.54
C SER A 775 -12.68 6.96 14.79
N TYR A 776 -13.93 6.50 14.63
CA TYR A 776 -14.93 6.41 15.69
C TYR A 776 -15.11 4.93 16.11
N GLY A 777 -15.67 4.70 17.29
CA GLY A 777 -15.89 3.36 17.86
C GLY A 777 -15.81 3.31 19.38
N GLY A 778 -15.94 2.11 19.97
CA GLY A 778 -15.93 1.93 21.43
C GLY A 778 -14.62 2.39 22.07
N GLU A 779 -13.49 2.11 21.44
CA GLU A 779 -12.17 2.50 21.95
C GLU A 779 -11.97 4.03 21.99
N ARG A 780 -12.50 4.76 21.00
CA ARG A 780 -12.44 6.24 21.01
C ARG A 780 -13.28 6.80 22.15
N ALA A 781 -14.44 6.21 22.43
CA ALA A 781 -15.27 6.56 23.59
C ALA A 781 -14.54 6.29 24.91
N LYS A 782 -13.89 5.12 25.06
CA LYS A 782 -13.06 4.77 26.23
C LYS A 782 -11.95 5.79 26.47
N ASN A 783 -11.16 6.10 25.43
CA ASN A 783 -10.07 7.06 25.52
C ASN A 783 -10.57 8.45 25.94
N ARG A 784 -11.70 8.88 25.38
CA ARG A 784 -12.32 10.15 25.74
C ARG A 784 -12.84 10.16 27.18
N SER A 785 -13.47 9.08 27.64
CA SER A 785 -13.91 8.91 29.03
C SER A 785 -12.74 9.04 30.01
N ASN A 786 -11.62 8.37 29.72
CA ASN A 786 -10.38 8.46 30.50
C ASN A 786 -9.81 9.89 30.55
N GLU A 787 -9.83 10.62 29.42
CA GLU A 787 -9.41 12.03 29.39
C GLU A 787 -10.28 12.92 30.28
N LEU A 788 -11.60 12.71 30.25
CA LEU A 788 -12.55 13.46 31.07
C LEU A 788 -12.35 13.17 32.56
N ALA A 789 -12.11 11.90 32.92
CA ALA A 789 -11.78 11.49 34.28
C ALA A 789 -10.47 12.16 34.77
N LYS A 790 -9.41 12.15 33.95
CA LYS A 790 -8.15 12.85 34.25
C LYS A 790 -8.34 14.36 34.41
N LYS A 791 -9.17 14.99 33.57
CA LYS A 791 -9.51 16.43 33.70
C LYS A 791 -10.30 16.72 34.97
N ALA A 792 -11.22 15.84 35.37
CA ALA A 792 -11.98 15.98 36.61
C ALA A 792 -11.06 15.86 37.83
N GLN A 793 -10.19 14.84 37.88
CA GLN A 793 -9.19 14.68 38.94
C GLN A 793 -8.26 15.89 39.04
N LYS A 794 -7.77 16.43 37.92
CA LYS A 794 -6.95 17.66 37.90
C LYS A 794 -7.71 18.90 38.39
N LYS A 795 -9.03 18.98 38.21
CA LYS A 795 -9.84 20.09 38.75
C LYS A 795 -10.04 19.96 40.26
N VAL A 796 -10.31 18.74 40.75
CA VAL A 796 -10.43 18.46 42.19
C VAL A 796 -9.11 18.76 42.91
N ALA A 797 -7.97 18.33 42.34
CA ALA A 797 -6.64 18.60 42.91
C ALA A 797 -6.23 20.09 42.91
N LYS A 798 -6.88 20.95 42.11
CA LYS A 798 -6.60 22.39 42.02
C LYS A 798 -7.59 23.26 42.80
N ALA A 799 -8.67 22.70 43.33
CA ALA A 799 -9.58 23.46 44.18
C ALA A 799 -8.82 23.79 45.49
N PRO A 800 -8.70 25.07 45.89
CA PRO A 800 -8.02 25.42 47.13
C PRO A 800 -8.70 24.67 48.28
N ALA A 801 -7.90 24.05 49.15
CA ALA A 801 -8.40 23.50 50.40
C ALA A 801 -9.04 24.68 51.16
N LYS A 802 -10.37 24.73 51.19
CA LYS A 802 -11.09 25.67 52.04
C LYS A 802 -10.88 25.20 53.48
N GLY A 803 -9.80 25.69 54.08
CA GLY A 803 -9.61 25.75 55.52
C GLY A 803 -10.40 26.90 56.11
#